data_AF-A0A957D0J6-F1
#
_entry.id   AF-A0A957D0J6-F1
#
_cell.length_a   1.000
_cell.length_b   1.000
_cell.length_c   1.000
_cell.angle_alpha   90.00
_cell.angle_beta   90.00
_cell.angle_gamma   90.00
#
_symmetry.space_group_name_H-M   'P 1'
#
loop_
_entity.id
_entity.type
_entity.pdbx_description
1 polymer ?
#
loop_
_entity_poly.entity_id
_entity_poly.type
_entity_poly.pdbx_seq_one_letter_code
_entity_poly.pdbx_strand_id
1 'polypeptide(L)'
;MKQSVRSCLFLGALLVVITTACRPMTEEENNLRSTENVPVITRPAAVVQQATATNELPEDATQFPPPEPTAVPTTQSNQQSIGSEASGIQFNVPQTWVNLSGELNTPLAANSLGLIVLLAGDSIRTGSALLANKQIADGAYAAGLITNLTFSTASPTASLTELLTTYPVTVIGSSTPVTAVSSVSADIPGAYIDIEGAPLIFGGESENLRTRIFLFSITTANDSQFALPTQAIFLFSASAAQWANYEKTFTEIAQSIVIHDIFDNLQINDGTTIVSGQLGEQDVINGRLTAGSSDLWTFSGENGRYATITVTPDDTDLDLIMSLISPSGQTIAEIDNGFAGDTEVVIDLLLPDAGTYLIEVEEFFNEPGRYTLSLVLTDDPLFNSGGRISFGQTIQSDLPSNGKKVWQFNGSANDIISIVLIPEGPFDAILELYGPDGVRLLGLDEGFSGDAEIISGYQLPVTGGYTIIVSSFSGDGGGYSLSLDEGGDDTANFYDAGDLTYGVTQQESLQANEAHAWFFTGKEGDEVEIIVTPLNASLDLDLWLLDPDIERLDTQDTHSAGEKERIIYTLPRDGQYLVLVSEFFGTAGAYEIQLSANVVDVPVNTGTLTYGEPVTGLLNAGETALWTFAAKEGDLLDIELATTSAERDLVLYIQGPDGNRVLTIDNTDSGESEHFPMFSIGIDGEWGIVVKEFYGDETPYTLTVNRSER
;
A
#
# COMPACT_ATOMS: atom_id res chain seq x y z
N MET A 1 61.45 30.51 16.76
CA MET A 1 60.71 30.65 18.02
C MET A 1 59.42 31.41 17.76
N LYS A 2 58.30 30.72 17.57
CA LYS A 2 56.97 31.30 17.67
C LYS A 2 56.07 30.24 18.28
N GLN A 3 55.49 30.55 19.42
CA GLN A 3 54.58 29.71 20.18
C GLN A 3 53.34 30.53 20.51
N SER A 4 52.19 29.83 20.45
CA SER A 4 50.90 30.12 21.09
C SER A 4 50.13 31.34 20.57
N VAL A 5 48.85 31.26 20.19
CA VAL A 5 47.71 30.52 20.77
C VAL A 5 46.81 29.99 19.63
N ARG A 6 46.24 28.79 19.80
CA ARG A 6 45.35 28.09 18.84
C ARG A 6 43.87 28.23 19.22
N SER A 7 43.04 28.47 18.21
CA SER A 7 41.64 28.01 18.09
C SER A 7 41.48 27.53 16.66
N CYS A 8 41.00 26.30 16.46
CA CYS A 8 40.15 25.89 15.33
C CYS A 8 39.81 24.40 15.41
N LEU A 9 38.53 24.15 15.15
CA LEU A 9 37.85 22.91 14.78
C LEU A 9 38.71 21.99 13.89
N PHE A 10 38.69 20.68 14.18
CA PHE A 10 39.15 19.65 13.24
C PHE A 10 38.19 18.47 13.25
N LEU A 11 37.64 18.19 12.06
CA LEU A 11 37.13 16.89 11.63
C LEU A 11 38.20 15.82 11.86
N GLY A 12 37.83 14.73 12.54
CA GLY A 12 38.70 13.59 12.80
C GLY A 12 37.95 12.28 12.53
N ALA A 13 38.30 11.63 11.43
CA ALA A 13 37.90 10.28 11.07
C ALA A 13 38.35 9.26 12.14
N LEU A 14 37.48 8.32 12.48
CA LEU A 14 37.83 7.19 13.33
C LEU A 14 38.06 5.93 12.48
N LEU A 15 39.28 5.40 12.60
CA LEU A 15 39.80 4.17 12.04
C LEU A 15 39.07 2.95 12.66
N VAL A 16 38.53 2.04 11.85
CA VAL A 16 38.20 0.67 12.29
C VAL A 16 39.25 -0.28 11.71
N VAL A 17 39.90 -1.03 12.61
CA VAL A 17 40.95 -2.01 12.30
C VAL A 17 40.30 -3.30 11.83
N ILE A 18 40.53 -3.70 10.58
CA ILE A 18 40.17 -5.02 10.06
C ILE A 18 41.39 -5.94 10.29
N THR A 19 41.27 -6.91 11.19
CA THR A 19 42.25 -8.00 11.30
C THR A 19 41.86 -9.11 10.31
N THR A 20 42.49 -9.13 9.14
CA THR A 20 42.46 -10.27 8.23
C THR A 20 43.41 -11.37 8.74
N ALA A 21 42.88 -12.46 9.26
CA ALA A 21 43.64 -13.68 9.53
C ALA A 21 43.44 -14.66 8.36
N CYS A 22 44.35 -14.65 7.40
CA CYS A 22 44.42 -15.69 6.37
C CYS A 22 44.97 -16.99 6.98
N ARG A 23 44.16 -18.05 7.02
CA ARG A 23 44.64 -19.44 7.10
C ARG A 23 44.59 -20.06 5.69
N PRO A 24 45.66 -20.74 5.22
CA PRO A 24 45.59 -21.50 3.97
C PRO A 24 44.86 -22.82 4.20
N MET A 25 43.85 -23.12 3.38
CA MET A 25 43.19 -24.43 3.35
C MET A 25 44.07 -25.45 2.62
N THR A 26 44.18 -26.65 3.18
CA THR A 26 44.83 -27.83 2.59
C THR A 26 43.79 -28.80 2.02
N GLU A 27 44.20 -29.57 1.01
CA GLU A 27 43.42 -30.45 0.11
C GLU A 27 42.52 -31.56 0.72
N GLU A 28 42.14 -31.51 1.99
CA GLU A 28 41.31 -32.54 2.65
C GLU A 28 39.84 -32.14 2.90
N GLU A 29 39.36 -31.01 2.40
CA GLU A 29 37.96 -30.55 2.61
C GLU A 29 37.01 -30.78 1.42
N ASN A 30 37.40 -31.58 0.43
CA ASN A 30 36.54 -31.85 -0.74
C ASN A 30 35.84 -33.22 -0.73
N ASN A 31 35.86 -33.93 0.41
CA ASN A 31 35.11 -35.16 0.59
C ASN A 31 34.52 -35.17 1.99
N LEU A 32 33.19 -34.96 2.10
CA LEU A 32 32.26 -35.43 3.13
C LEU A 32 31.13 -34.39 3.34
N ARG A 33 30.11 -34.41 2.49
CA ARG A 33 28.74 -34.04 2.88
C ARG A 33 27.75 -34.99 2.23
N SER A 34 27.53 -36.12 2.90
CA SER A 34 26.28 -36.88 2.82
C SER A 34 25.99 -37.47 4.21
N THR A 35 24.71 -37.45 4.59
CA THR A 35 24.06 -38.10 5.76
C THR A 35 24.27 -37.43 7.15
N GLU A 36 23.29 -37.25 8.05
CA GLU A 36 21.91 -37.75 8.19
C GLU A 36 21.11 -37.04 9.34
N ASN A 37 19.77 -37.04 9.25
CA ASN A 37 18.69 -37.30 10.24
C ASN A 37 18.26 -36.38 11.42
N VAL A 38 16.93 -36.19 11.51
CA VAL A 38 16.05 -36.03 12.72
C VAL A 38 14.70 -36.77 12.45
N PRO A 39 13.97 -37.32 13.46
CA PRO A 39 13.32 -38.64 13.37
C PRO A 39 11.76 -38.69 13.27
N VAL A 40 11.29 -39.94 13.23
CA VAL A 40 9.96 -40.50 12.90
C VAL A 40 9.00 -40.61 14.10
N ILE A 41 7.68 -40.49 13.86
CA ILE A 41 6.61 -41.19 14.62
C ILE A 41 5.77 -42.04 13.65
N THR A 42 5.52 -43.29 14.04
CA THR A 42 4.95 -44.39 13.24
C THR A 42 3.45 -44.65 13.51
N ARG A 43 2.72 -45.16 12.50
CA ARG A 43 1.63 -46.16 12.66
C ARG A 43 1.59 -47.17 11.49
N PRO A 44 1.09 -48.42 11.68
CA PRO A 44 1.54 -49.59 10.92
C PRO A 44 0.63 -50.07 9.76
N ALA A 45 1.18 -51.04 9.02
CA ALA A 45 0.88 -51.47 7.65
C ALA A 45 -0.27 -52.50 7.42
N ALA A 46 -0.67 -52.64 6.15
CA ALA A 46 -1.15 -53.88 5.51
C ALA A 46 -0.88 -53.81 3.97
N VAL A 47 -0.02 -54.66 3.38
CA VAL A 47 -0.32 -55.96 2.68
C VAL A 47 -0.86 -55.72 1.23
N VAL A 48 -0.40 -56.29 0.10
CA VAL A 48 0.59 -57.32 -0.30
C VAL A 48 0.68 -57.36 -1.85
N GLN A 49 1.83 -57.82 -2.36
CA GLN A 49 2.15 -58.50 -3.66
C GLN A 49 2.04 -57.81 -5.04
N GLN A 50 3.21 -57.78 -5.68
CA GLN A 50 3.45 -57.70 -7.12
C GLN A 50 3.03 -58.99 -7.86
N ALA A 51 2.60 -58.83 -9.12
CA ALA A 51 2.64 -59.86 -10.14
C ALA A 51 3.11 -59.28 -11.49
N THR A 52 3.98 -60.04 -12.13
CA THR A 52 4.71 -59.80 -13.39
C THR A 52 3.83 -59.84 -14.64
N ALA A 53 4.19 -59.02 -15.62
CA ALA A 53 3.53 -58.89 -16.92
C ALA A 53 4.05 -59.88 -17.97
N THR A 54 3.12 -60.46 -18.73
CA THR A 54 3.28 -60.90 -20.12
C THR A 54 1.95 -60.68 -20.83
N ASN A 55 1.92 -59.98 -21.96
CA ASN A 55 0.98 -60.33 -23.02
C ASN A 55 1.39 -59.75 -24.38
N GLU A 56 1.19 -60.61 -25.37
CA GLU A 56 1.48 -60.49 -26.80
C GLU A 56 0.48 -59.57 -27.52
N LEU A 57 0.91 -59.02 -28.65
CA LEU A 57 0.14 -58.26 -29.65
C LEU A 57 -0.62 -59.19 -30.61
N PRO A 58 -1.68 -58.69 -31.28
CA PRO A 58 -2.01 -59.10 -32.64
C PRO A 58 -1.84 -57.95 -33.65
N GLU A 59 -1.22 -58.28 -34.79
CA GLU A 59 -1.11 -57.48 -36.02
C GLU A 59 -2.45 -57.40 -36.77
N ASP A 60 -2.87 -56.21 -37.20
CA ASP A 60 -3.26 -55.93 -38.60
C ASP A 60 -3.42 -54.41 -38.82
N ALA A 61 -2.55 -53.80 -39.63
CA ALA A 61 -2.68 -52.41 -40.07
C ALA A 61 -2.35 -52.32 -41.55
N THR A 62 -3.36 -52.03 -42.36
CA THR A 62 -3.19 -51.69 -43.77
C THR A 62 -2.61 -50.27 -43.88
N GLN A 63 -1.40 -50.15 -44.45
CA GLN A 63 -0.71 -48.89 -44.67
C GLN A 63 -1.28 -48.15 -45.88
N PHE A 64 -1.73 -46.90 -45.70
CA PHE A 64 -1.78 -45.91 -46.77
C PHE A 64 -0.41 -45.22 -46.87
N PRO A 65 0.14 -44.99 -48.08
CA PRO A 65 1.36 -44.19 -48.21
C PRO A 65 1.08 -42.74 -47.78
N PRO A 66 2.01 -42.08 -47.06
CA PRO A 66 1.83 -40.70 -46.66
C PRO A 66 1.76 -39.78 -47.89
N PRO A 67 0.96 -38.70 -47.86
CA PRO A 67 0.97 -37.70 -48.92
C PRO A 67 2.37 -37.10 -49.07
N GLU A 68 2.77 -36.82 -50.31
CA GLU A 68 4.06 -36.21 -50.64
C GLU A 68 4.19 -34.85 -49.90
N PRO A 69 5.33 -34.53 -49.28
CA PRO A 69 5.48 -33.30 -48.51
C PRO A 69 5.20 -32.10 -49.42
N THR A 70 4.20 -31.29 -49.06
CA THR A 70 4.06 -29.98 -49.67
C THR A 70 5.31 -29.18 -49.33
N ALA A 71 6.00 -28.64 -50.33
CA ALA A 71 7.18 -27.83 -50.13
C ALA A 71 6.87 -26.75 -49.09
N VAL A 72 7.62 -26.74 -47.98
CA VAL A 72 7.62 -25.64 -47.02
C VAL A 72 7.97 -24.37 -47.82
N PRO A 73 7.16 -23.29 -47.77
CA PRO A 73 7.55 -22.03 -48.39
C PRO A 73 8.83 -21.54 -47.73
N THR A 74 9.95 -21.60 -48.44
CA THR A 74 11.26 -21.06 -48.02
C THR A 74 11.34 -19.57 -48.27
N THR A 75 10.41 -18.83 -47.66
CA THR A 75 10.57 -17.39 -47.42
C THR A 75 10.26 -17.17 -45.95
N GLN A 76 11.26 -17.36 -45.08
CA GLN A 76 11.16 -16.72 -43.78
C GLN A 76 11.14 -15.22 -44.05
N SER A 77 10.00 -14.59 -43.75
CA SER A 77 9.90 -13.13 -43.75
C SER A 77 10.95 -12.62 -42.78
N ASN A 78 11.84 -11.72 -43.22
CA ASN A 78 12.77 -11.00 -42.32
C ASN A 78 12.06 -9.99 -41.41
N GLN A 79 10.73 -10.04 -41.36
CA GLN A 79 9.87 -9.20 -40.55
C GLN A 79 9.10 -10.06 -39.55
N GLN A 80 8.82 -9.48 -38.40
CA GLN A 80 7.88 -9.98 -37.39
C GLN A 80 6.64 -9.09 -37.40
N SER A 81 5.47 -9.69 -37.22
CA SER A 81 4.22 -8.94 -37.03
C SER A 81 4.09 -8.55 -35.56
N ILE A 82 3.71 -7.31 -35.28
CA ILE A 82 3.32 -6.86 -33.96
C ILE A 82 1.86 -6.38 -34.00
N GLY A 83 1.10 -6.72 -32.96
CA GLY A 83 -0.36 -6.58 -32.94
C GLY A 83 -1.09 -7.76 -33.61
N SER A 84 -2.40 -7.73 -33.50
CA SER A 84 -3.33 -8.76 -33.94
C SER A 84 -4.74 -8.15 -34.11
N GLU A 85 -5.72 -8.99 -34.46
CA GLU A 85 -7.13 -8.61 -34.42
C GLU A 85 -7.56 -8.16 -33.02
N ALA A 86 -7.07 -8.83 -31.96
CA ALA A 86 -7.38 -8.47 -30.58
C ALA A 86 -6.83 -7.08 -30.19
N SER A 87 -5.67 -6.67 -30.71
CA SER A 87 -5.14 -5.33 -30.44
C SER A 87 -5.74 -4.24 -31.33
N GLY A 88 -6.73 -4.55 -32.17
CA GLY A 88 -7.39 -3.61 -33.10
C GLY A 88 -6.50 -3.08 -34.23
N ILE A 89 -5.18 -3.04 -34.06
CA ILE A 89 -4.20 -2.58 -35.04
C ILE A 89 -2.99 -3.52 -35.09
N GLN A 90 -2.30 -3.52 -36.23
CA GLN A 90 -1.17 -4.41 -36.50
C GLN A 90 -0.23 -3.80 -37.56
N PHE A 91 1.08 -4.04 -37.43
CA PHE A 91 2.08 -3.79 -38.48
C PHE A 91 3.29 -4.71 -38.36
N ASN A 92 4.08 -4.84 -39.42
CA ASN A 92 5.29 -5.65 -39.45
C ASN A 92 6.53 -4.79 -39.22
N VAL A 93 7.41 -5.21 -38.31
CA VAL A 93 8.74 -4.61 -38.08
C VAL A 93 9.84 -5.60 -38.44
N PRO A 94 11.09 -5.18 -38.68
CA PRO A 94 12.20 -6.11 -38.87
C PRO A 94 12.33 -7.08 -37.69
N GLN A 95 12.74 -8.33 -37.95
CA GLN A 95 12.97 -9.34 -36.89
C GLN A 95 14.02 -8.92 -35.84
N THR A 96 14.88 -7.94 -36.16
CA THR A 96 15.89 -7.42 -35.23
C THR A 96 15.34 -6.39 -34.25
N TRP A 97 14.14 -5.86 -34.50
CA TRP A 97 13.49 -4.92 -33.58
C TRP A 97 12.92 -5.67 -32.38
N VAL A 98 12.82 -4.98 -31.25
CA VAL A 98 12.22 -5.49 -30.02
C VAL A 98 10.76 -5.08 -30.01
N ASN A 99 9.85 -6.05 -29.96
CA ASN A 99 8.44 -5.80 -29.68
C ASN A 99 8.28 -5.55 -28.18
N LEU A 100 7.80 -4.35 -27.84
CA LEU A 100 7.57 -3.88 -26.48
C LEU A 100 6.06 -3.72 -26.21
N SER A 101 5.22 -4.16 -27.16
CA SER A 101 3.77 -4.15 -27.01
C SER A 101 3.43 -5.09 -25.85
N GLY A 102 2.85 -4.54 -24.79
CA GLY A 102 2.60 -5.26 -23.55
C GLY A 102 3.69 -5.14 -22.48
N GLU A 103 4.71 -4.31 -22.66
CA GLU A 103 5.64 -3.97 -21.58
C GLU A 103 5.36 -2.58 -20.99
N LEU A 104 4.31 -1.91 -21.46
CA LEU A 104 3.89 -0.59 -20.99
C LEU A 104 2.91 -0.76 -19.83
N ASN A 105 3.15 -0.05 -18.72
CA ASN A 105 2.11 0.13 -17.71
C ASN A 105 1.06 1.14 -18.20
N THR A 106 -0.13 1.10 -17.62
CA THR A 106 -1.28 1.95 -17.99
C THR A 106 -0.94 3.44 -18.00
N PRO A 107 -0.25 4.01 -16.97
CA PRO A 107 0.20 5.40 -16.97
C PRO A 107 1.11 5.77 -18.16
N LEU A 108 2.04 4.88 -18.57
CA LEU A 108 2.95 5.15 -19.69
C LEU A 108 2.28 4.93 -21.05
N ALA A 109 1.27 4.05 -21.13
CA ALA A 109 0.48 3.85 -22.32
C ALA A 109 -0.44 5.06 -22.61
N ALA A 110 -0.88 5.77 -21.57
CA ALA A 110 -1.68 6.97 -21.69
C ALA A 110 -0.88 8.14 -22.27
N ASN A 111 -1.45 8.81 -23.26
CA ASN A 111 -0.92 10.05 -23.80
C ASN A 111 -2.03 10.92 -24.37
N SER A 112 -1.75 12.21 -24.43
CA SER A 112 -2.57 13.27 -25.01
C SER A 112 -3.03 13.01 -26.45
N LEU A 113 -2.27 12.21 -27.23
CA LEU A 113 -2.66 11.78 -28.58
C LEU A 113 -3.57 10.55 -28.60
N GLY A 114 -3.63 9.77 -27.52
CA GLY A 114 -4.35 8.50 -27.40
C GLY A 114 -3.58 7.46 -26.60
N LEU A 115 -4.18 6.28 -26.49
CA LEU A 115 -3.62 5.13 -25.80
C LEU A 115 -2.62 4.39 -26.72
N ILE A 116 -1.39 4.19 -26.27
CA ILE A 116 -0.37 3.40 -26.95
C ILE A 116 -0.68 1.91 -26.77
N VAL A 117 -0.97 1.22 -27.86
CA VAL A 117 -1.33 -0.21 -27.84
C VAL A 117 -0.28 -1.09 -28.51
N LEU A 118 0.53 -0.51 -29.42
CA LEU A 118 1.69 -1.16 -30.02
C LEU A 118 2.94 -0.32 -29.82
N LEU A 119 4.04 -0.96 -29.48
CA LEU A 119 5.35 -0.33 -29.40
C LEU A 119 6.45 -1.29 -29.85
N ALA A 120 7.36 -0.81 -30.69
CA ALA A 120 8.57 -1.52 -31.04
C ALA A 120 9.77 -0.57 -31.13
N GLY A 121 10.90 -0.99 -30.55
CA GLY A 121 12.18 -0.28 -30.62
C GLY A 121 13.16 -1.01 -31.53
N ASP A 122 14.02 -0.27 -32.22
CA ASP A 122 15.03 -0.87 -33.11
C ASP A 122 16.15 -1.65 -32.38
N SER A 123 16.26 -1.45 -31.06
CA SER A 123 17.20 -2.14 -30.20
C SER A 123 16.69 -2.23 -28.76
N ILE A 124 17.28 -3.12 -27.95
CA ILE A 124 17.01 -3.21 -26.51
C ILE A 124 17.29 -1.88 -25.81
N ARG A 125 18.38 -1.18 -26.17
CA ARG A 125 18.73 0.12 -25.60
C ARG A 125 17.63 1.15 -25.86
N THR A 126 17.10 1.18 -27.08
CA THR A 126 16.00 2.06 -27.45
C THR A 126 14.76 1.69 -26.63
N GLY A 127 14.40 0.41 -26.57
CA GLY A 127 13.23 -0.06 -25.81
C GLY A 127 13.28 0.30 -24.33
N SER A 128 14.39 0.02 -23.65
CA SER A 128 14.56 0.37 -22.22
C SER A 128 14.48 1.88 -21.96
N ALA A 129 14.86 2.73 -22.92
CA ALA A 129 14.69 4.17 -22.77
C ALA A 129 13.21 4.57 -22.86
N LEU A 130 12.46 4.02 -23.82
CA LEU A 130 11.03 4.31 -24.00
C LEU A 130 10.21 3.84 -22.79
N LEU A 131 10.47 2.63 -22.29
CA LEU A 131 9.81 2.09 -21.08
C LEU A 131 10.14 2.90 -19.82
N ALA A 132 11.26 3.62 -19.80
CA ALA A 132 11.62 4.54 -18.73
C ALA A 132 11.07 5.98 -18.94
N ASN A 133 10.16 6.17 -19.91
CA ASN A 133 9.65 7.47 -20.36
C ASN A 133 10.76 8.47 -20.74
N LYS A 134 11.82 8.01 -21.41
CA LYS A 134 12.97 8.83 -21.83
C LYS A 134 13.02 9.00 -23.35
N GLN A 135 13.46 10.18 -23.80
CA GLN A 135 13.82 10.39 -25.19
C GLN A 135 14.95 9.45 -25.64
N ILE A 136 14.95 9.18 -26.95
CA ILE A 136 16.03 8.46 -27.62
C ILE A 136 16.97 9.45 -28.31
N ALA A 137 18.27 9.37 -28.02
CA ALA A 137 19.30 10.16 -28.72
C ALA A 137 19.79 9.49 -30.02
N ASP A 138 19.69 8.17 -30.07
CA ASP A 138 20.11 7.31 -31.17
C ASP A 138 19.12 6.13 -31.21
N GLY A 139 18.70 5.73 -32.41
CA GLY A 139 17.77 4.63 -32.65
C GLY A 139 16.47 5.09 -33.31
N ALA A 140 15.51 4.17 -33.35
CA ALA A 140 14.21 4.36 -33.95
C ALA A 140 13.14 3.55 -33.22
N TYR A 141 11.90 4.04 -33.23
CA TYR A 141 10.75 3.30 -32.74
C TYR A 141 9.56 3.44 -33.68
N ALA A 142 8.64 2.49 -33.54
CA ALA A 142 7.33 2.49 -34.19
C ALA A 142 6.27 2.25 -33.12
N ALA A 143 5.27 3.11 -33.05
CA ALA A 143 4.16 3.01 -32.12
C ALA A 143 2.82 3.03 -32.86
N GLY A 144 1.84 2.32 -32.33
CA GLY A 144 0.44 2.36 -32.76
C GLY A 144 -0.43 2.77 -31.58
N LEU A 145 -1.30 3.75 -31.81
CA LEU A 145 -2.17 4.34 -30.82
C LEU A 145 -3.62 4.28 -31.27
N ILE A 146 -4.52 4.18 -30.31
CA ILE A 146 -5.96 4.29 -30.50
C ILE A 146 -6.45 5.51 -29.74
N THR A 147 -7.34 6.26 -30.38
CA THR A 147 -7.84 7.51 -29.82
C THR A 147 -9.26 7.81 -30.27
N ASN A 148 -9.89 8.75 -29.59
CA ASN A 148 -11.25 9.22 -29.79
C ASN A 148 -11.31 10.75 -29.97
N LEU A 149 -10.24 11.33 -30.53
CA LEU A 149 -10.15 12.76 -30.74
C LEU A 149 -11.28 13.25 -31.64
N THR A 150 -11.88 14.37 -31.25
CA THR A 150 -12.91 15.02 -32.05
C THR A 150 -12.26 16.00 -33.02
N PHE A 151 -12.54 15.82 -34.31
CA PHE A 151 -12.09 16.71 -35.37
C PHE A 151 -13.28 17.41 -36.03
N SER A 152 -13.08 18.63 -36.50
CA SER A 152 -14.08 19.43 -37.21
C SER A 152 -14.51 18.83 -38.56
N THR A 153 -13.79 17.82 -39.05
CA THR A 153 -13.98 17.18 -40.35
C THR A 153 -13.65 15.70 -40.30
N ALA A 154 -14.34 14.90 -41.13
CA ALA A 154 -14.06 13.47 -41.33
C ALA A 154 -12.96 13.18 -42.38
N SER A 155 -12.44 14.19 -43.08
CA SER A 155 -11.36 14.02 -44.05
C SER A 155 -10.01 13.81 -43.35
N PRO A 156 -9.34 12.65 -43.50
CA PRO A 156 -8.11 12.35 -42.76
C PRO A 156 -6.99 13.38 -42.95
N THR A 157 -6.89 13.98 -44.14
CA THR A 157 -5.88 15.01 -44.42
C THR A 157 -6.16 16.31 -43.67
N ALA A 158 -7.43 16.68 -43.53
CA ALA A 158 -7.84 17.86 -42.79
C ALA A 158 -7.78 17.61 -41.27
N SER A 159 -8.22 16.44 -40.81
CA SER A 159 -8.12 16.02 -39.40
C SER A 159 -6.68 15.95 -38.93
N LEU A 160 -5.75 15.42 -39.75
CA LEU A 160 -4.32 15.42 -39.43
C LEU A 160 -3.73 16.84 -39.40
N THR A 161 -4.24 17.75 -40.23
CA THR A 161 -3.82 19.16 -40.17
C THR A 161 -4.33 19.83 -38.89
N GLU A 162 -5.58 19.55 -38.51
CA GLU A 162 -6.20 20.04 -37.28
C GLU A 162 -5.50 19.51 -36.03
N LEU A 163 -5.13 18.23 -36.00
CA LEU A 163 -4.35 17.60 -34.93
C LEU A 163 -3.08 18.41 -34.62
N LEU A 164 -2.34 18.82 -35.65
CA LEU A 164 -1.11 19.61 -35.51
C LEU A 164 -1.33 21.04 -35.01
N THR A 165 -2.56 21.56 -35.12
CA THR A 165 -2.92 22.88 -34.57
C THR A 165 -3.40 22.81 -33.13
N THR A 166 -4.08 21.72 -32.76
CA THR A 166 -4.63 21.49 -31.42
C THR A 166 -3.56 21.02 -30.45
N TYR A 167 -2.62 20.19 -30.92
CA TYR A 167 -1.43 19.79 -30.18
C TYR A 167 -0.24 20.52 -30.81
N PRO A 168 0.02 21.79 -30.44
CA PRO A 168 1.15 22.51 -30.99
C PRO A 168 2.41 21.79 -30.50
N VAL A 169 2.93 20.89 -31.33
CA VAL A 169 4.26 20.32 -31.21
C VAL A 169 5.19 21.53 -31.17
N THR A 170 5.59 21.96 -29.98
CA THR A 170 6.04 23.33 -29.72
C THR A 170 7.38 23.68 -30.39
N VAL A 171 7.94 22.76 -31.18
CA VAL A 171 9.24 22.90 -31.83
C VAL A 171 9.24 22.24 -33.22
N ILE A 172 8.31 22.56 -34.13
CA ILE A 172 8.43 22.10 -35.53
C ILE A 172 9.55 22.90 -36.22
N GLY A 173 10.68 22.25 -36.51
CA GLY A 173 11.74 22.80 -37.35
C GLY A 173 11.38 22.78 -38.84
N SER A 174 10.72 21.71 -39.30
CA SER A 174 10.19 21.57 -40.67
C SER A 174 9.11 20.48 -40.75
N SER A 175 8.17 20.59 -41.70
CA SER A 175 7.18 19.55 -42.01
C SER A 175 7.03 19.31 -43.52
N THR A 176 6.61 18.11 -43.91
CA THR A 176 6.23 17.80 -45.29
C THR A 176 4.75 18.14 -45.56
N PRO A 177 4.32 18.25 -46.83
CA PRO A 177 2.90 18.33 -47.14
C PRO A 177 2.17 17.04 -46.73
N VAL A 178 0.98 17.20 -46.13
CA VAL A 178 0.09 16.08 -45.78
C VAL A 178 -0.25 15.27 -47.04
N THR A 179 -0.05 13.96 -46.97
CA THR A 179 -0.23 13.03 -48.10
C THR A 179 -1.31 12.00 -47.76
N ALA A 180 -2.30 11.83 -48.64
CA ALA A 180 -3.35 10.82 -48.47
C ALA A 180 -2.80 9.40 -48.68
N VAL A 181 -3.32 8.45 -47.90
CA VAL A 181 -2.94 7.03 -47.93
C VAL A 181 -4.17 6.17 -47.60
N SER A 182 -4.07 4.85 -47.82
CA SER A 182 -5.05 3.87 -47.38
C SER A 182 -4.34 2.72 -46.65
N SER A 183 -4.99 2.14 -45.64
CA SER A 183 -4.47 0.95 -44.94
C SER A 183 -4.46 -0.28 -45.86
N VAL A 184 -3.72 -1.31 -45.48
CA VAL A 184 -3.68 -2.59 -46.23
C VAL A 184 -5.00 -3.35 -46.09
N SER A 185 -5.62 -3.30 -44.91
CA SER A 185 -6.96 -3.86 -44.67
C SER A 185 -8.04 -2.86 -45.06
N ALA A 186 -9.05 -3.33 -45.80
CA ALA A 186 -10.31 -2.63 -46.06
C ALA A 186 -10.24 -1.24 -46.74
N ASP A 187 -9.08 -0.82 -47.28
CA ASP A 187 -8.87 0.49 -47.90
C ASP A 187 -9.30 1.68 -46.99
N ILE A 188 -9.09 1.57 -45.67
CA ILE A 188 -9.49 2.62 -44.72
C ILE A 188 -8.74 3.92 -45.08
N PRO A 189 -9.45 5.03 -45.34
CA PRO A 189 -8.82 6.30 -45.69
C PRO A 189 -7.95 6.83 -44.54
N GLY A 190 -6.75 7.26 -44.88
CA GLY A 190 -5.82 7.89 -43.96
C GLY A 190 -5.02 9.02 -44.59
N ALA A 191 -4.18 9.63 -43.79
CA ALA A 191 -3.19 10.59 -44.22
C ALA A 191 -1.91 10.44 -43.40
N TYR A 192 -0.78 10.89 -43.94
CA TYR A 192 0.45 11.00 -43.19
C TYR A 192 1.19 12.31 -43.43
N ILE A 193 2.05 12.65 -42.46
CA ILE A 193 2.95 13.80 -42.50
C ILE A 193 4.26 13.45 -41.78
N ASP A 194 5.37 14.01 -42.25
CA ASP A 194 6.64 13.97 -41.53
C ASP A 194 6.87 15.31 -40.85
N ILE A 195 7.16 15.28 -39.56
CA ILE A 195 7.53 16.45 -38.77
C ILE A 195 8.88 16.24 -38.12
N GLU A 196 9.61 17.32 -37.88
CA GLU A 196 10.86 17.32 -37.13
C GLU A 196 10.73 18.25 -35.92
N GLY A 197 10.97 17.73 -34.72
CA GLY A 197 10.81 18.47 -33.47
C GLY A 197 10.96 17.61 -32.22
N ALA A 198 10.38 18.06 -31.11
CA ALA A 198 10.32 17.27 -29.88
C ALA A 198 9.51 15.97 -30.09
N PRO A 199 9.80 14.89 -29.34
CA PRO A 199 9.00 13.67 -29.34
C PRO A 199 7.56 13.94 -28.92
N LEU A 200 6.65 13.13 -29.46
CA LEU A 200 5.21 13.31 -29.30
C LEU A 200 4.59 12.51 -28.14
N ILE A 201 5.22 11.40 -27.74
CA ILE A 201 4.58 10.43 -26.83
C ILE A 201 5.49 9.98 -25.67
N PHE A 202 6.73 10.45 -25.63
CA PHE A 202 7.68 10.15 -24.56
C PHE A 202 8.43 11.42 -24.16
N GLY A 203 8.65 11.60 -22.86
CA GLY A 203 9.18 12.85 -22.29
C GLY A 203 10.70 13.06 -22.43
N GLY A 204 11.15 14.29 -22.11
CA GLY A 204 12.54 14.70 -21.91
C GLY A 204 12.97 15.93 -22.73
N GLU A 205 14.14 16.52 -22.44
CA GLU A 205 14.77 17.58 -23.24
C GLU A 205 16.16 17.11 -23.67
N SER A 206 16.45 17.04 -24.98
CA SER A 206 17.77 17.42 -25.55
C SER A 206 17.98 17.12 -27.04
N GLU A 207 17.09 16.41 -27.77
CA GLU A 207 17.32 16.11 -29.21
C GLU A 207 16.02 16.14 -30.04
N ASN A 208 16.12 16.61 -31.29
CA ASN A 208 14.98 16.61 -32.22
C ASN A 208 14.82 15.22 -32.85
N LEU A 209 13.59 14.70 -32.81
CA LEU A 209 13.18 13.55 -33.58
C LEU A 209 12.57 13.99 -34.91
N ARG A 210 12.72 13.15 -35.93
CA ARG A 210 11.83 13.19 -37.08
C ARG A 210 10.81 12.07 -36.92
N THR A 211 9.54 12.43 -36.98
CA THR A 211 8.41 11.51 -36.78
C THR A 211 7.49 11.56 -37.99
N ARG A 212 7.21 10.40 -38.57
CA ARG A 212 6.11 10.21 -39.51
C ARG A 212 4.87 9.84 -38.73
N ILE A 213 3.83 10.64 -38.87
CA ILE A 213 2.53 10.46 -38.22
C ILE A 213 1.55 9.99 -39.28
N PHE A 214 0.91 8.85 -39.05
CA PHE A 214 -0.26 8.40 -39.80
C PHE A 214 -1.51 8.62 -38.96
N LEU A 215 -2.60 9.07 -39.58
CA LEU A 215 -3.93 9.13 -39.00
C LEU A 215 -4.89 8.38 -39.93
N PHE A 216 -5.57 7.38 -39.39
CA PHE A 216 -6.66 6.68 -40.05
C PHE A 216 -7.95 6.88 -39.26
N SER A 217 -9.02 7.23 -39.96
CA SER A 217 -10.33 7.46 -39.34
C SER A 217 -11.22 6.27 -39.60
N ILE A 218 -11.75 5.69 -38.53
CA ILE A 218 -12.60 4.50 -38.60
C ILE A 218 -14.03 4.97 -38.36
N THR A 219 -14.90 4.74 -39.32
CA THR A 219 -16.34 4.98 -39.18
C THR A 219 -17.03 3.63 -39.24
N THR A 220 -17.54 3.12 -38.11
CA THR A 220 -18.32 1.89 -38.13
C THR A 220 -19.67 2.13 -38.77
N ALA A 221 -20.05 1.22 -39.66
CA ALA A 221 -21.26 1.33 -40.45
C ALA A 221 -22.51 0.74 -39.77
N ASN A 222 -22.40 0.11 -38.60
CA ASN A 222 -23.49 -0.68 -38.03
C ASN A 222 -23.65 -0.46 -36.51
N ASP A 223 -24.80 0.12 -36.17
CA ASP A 223 -25.56 -0.11 -34.93
C ASP A 223 -25.04 0.50 -33.61
N SER A 224 -25.33 1.79 -33.39
CA SER A 224 -25.94 2.32 -32.15
C SER A 224 -25.89 3.86 -32.18
N GLN A 225 -26.77 4.51 -31.41
CA GLN A 225 -26.86 5.97 -31.29
C GLN A 225 -25.62 6.61 -30.58
N PHE A 226 -24.57 5.84 -30.35
CA PHE A 226 -23.41 6.19 -29.51
C PHE A 226 -22.05 5.90 -30.17
N ALA A 227 -22.00 5.62 -31.48
CA ALA A 227 -20.74 5.39 -32.18
C ALA A 227 -19.87 6.66 -32.20
N LEU A 228 -18.88 6.72 -31.31
CA LEU A 228 -17.85 7.76 -31.31
C LEU A 228 -16.82 7.46 -32.41
N PRO A 229 -16.32 8.47 -33.14
CA PRO A 229 -15.31 8.25 -34.16
C PRO A 229 -13.99 7.83 -33.52
N THR A 230 -13.61 6.56 -33.69
CA THR A 230 -12.30 6.05 -33.27
C THR A 230 -11.26 6.30 -34.36
N GLN A 231 -10.05 6.68 -33.98
CA GLN A 231 -8.93 6.81 -34.91
C GLN A 231 -7.77 5.92 -34.49
N ALA A 232 -7.06 5.41 -35.49
CA ALA A 232 -5.77 4.77 -35.33
C ALA A 232 -4.66 5.74 -35.74
N ILE A 233 -3.72 5.99 -34.84
CA ILE A 233 -2.53 6.82 -35.10
C ILE A 233 -1.30 5.92 -35.10
N PHE A 234 -0.44 6.04 -36.11
CA PHE A 234 0.86 5.36 -36.10
C PHE A 234 1.99 6.38 -36.13
N LEU A 235 2.97 6.18 -35.25
CA LEU A 235 4.10 7.09 -35.07
C LEU A 235 5.39 6.35 -35.33
N PHE A 236 6.09 6.72 -36.39
CA PHE A 236 7.37 6.15 -36.76
C PHE A 236 8.45 7.21 -36.61
N SER A 237 9.34 7.02 -35.63
CA SER A 237 10.19 8.08 -35.14
C SER A 237 11.64 7.63 -35.03
N ALA A 238 12.57 8.50 -35.42
CA ALA A 238 14.00 8.30 -35.23
C ALA A 238 14.66 9.63 -34.91
N SER A 239 15.89 9.60 -34.38
CA SER A 239 16.68 10.83 -34.27
C SER A 239 16.80 11.51 -35.64
N ALA A 240 16.68 12.84 -35.70
CA ALA A 240 16.70 13.56 -36.97
C ALA A 240 17.97 13.27 -37.78
N ALA A 241 19.11 13.07 -37.11
CA ALA A 241 20.39 12.72 -37.70
C ALA A 241 20.42 11.33 -38.37
N GLN A 242 19.57 10.40 -37.91
CA GLN A 242 19.55 9.01 -38.40
C GLN A 242 18.34 8.68 -39.26
N TRP A 243 17.39 9.61 -39.43
CA TRP A 243 16.17 9.40 -40.21
C TRP A 243 16.41 8.70 -41.56
N ALA A 244 17.44 9.14 -42.30
CA ALA A 244 17.78 8.58 -43.62
C ALA A 244 18.13 7.08 -43.57
N ASN A 245 18.57 6.55 -42.43
CA ASN A 245 18.86 5.13 -42.25
C ASN A 245 17.57 4.30 -42.07
N TYR A 246 16.50 4.91 -41.57
CA TYR A 246 15.25 4.23 -41.23
C TYR A 246 14.10 4.55 -42.19
N GLU A 247 14.21 5.58 -43.03
CA GLU A 247 13.14 6.01 -43.95
C GLU A 247 12.59 4.88 -44.82
N LYS A 248 13.49 4.04 -45.36
CA LYS A 248 13.08 2.86 -46.14
C LYS A 248 12.34 1.85 -45.26
N THR A 249 12.87 1.55 -44.07
CA THR A 249 12.26 0.65 -43.10
C THR A 249 10.87 1.15 -42.68
N PHE A 250 10.71 2.43 -42.36
CA PHE A 250 9.42 3.02 -42.03
C PHE A 250 8.42 2.99 -43.17
N THR A 251 8.88 3.10 -44.42
CA THR A 251 8.02 2.92 -45.59
C THR A 251 7.55 1.46 -45.72
N GLU A 252 8.44 0.49 -45.47
CA GLU A 252 8.09 -0.93 -45.46
C GLU A 252 7.13 -1.27 -44.30
N ILE A 253 7.35 -0.72 -43.10
CA ILE A 253 6.44 -0.84 -41.96
C ILE A 253 5.07 -0.24 -42.30
N ALA A 254 5.02 0.98 -42.83
CA ALA A 254 3.77 1.65 -43.22
C ALA A 254 2.95 0.84 -44.23
N GLN A 255 3.60 0.19 -45.18
CA GLN A 255 2.98 -0.67 -46.20
C GLN A 255 2.42 -1.99 -45.64
N SER A 256 2.62 -2.26 -44.34
CA SER A 256 2.11 -3.44 -43.65
C SER A 256 1.02 -3.12 -42.62
N ILE A 257 0.62 -1.84 -42.49
CA ILE A 257 -0.39 -1.41 -41.53
C ILE A 257 -1.74 -2.07 -41.84
N VAL A 258 -2.23 -2.82 -40.86
CA VAL A 258 -3.54 -3.44 -40.82
C VAL A 258 -4.30 -2.84 -39.66
N ILE A 259 -5.50 -2.36 -39.94
CA ILE A 259 -6.49 -1.90 -38.96
C ILE A 259 -7.63 -2.91 -38.98
N HIS A 260 -7.94 -3.43 -37.81
CA HIS A 260 -9.04 -4.35 -37.53
C HIS A 260 -10.21 -3.59 -36.93
N ASP A 261 -11.24 -4.31 -36.46
CA ASP A 261 -12.34 -3.69 -35.73
C ASP A 261 -11.85 -3.33 -34.32
N ILE A 262 -11.94 -2.05 -33.94
CA ILE A 262 -11.39 -1.55 -32.65
C ILE A 262 -12.46 -1.62 -31.53
N PHE A 263 -13.37 -2.59 -31.61
CA PHE A 263 -14.48 -2.72 -30.66
C PHE A 263 -14.34 -4.03 -29.88
N ASP A 264 -14.02 -3.86 -28.59
CA ASP A 264 -13.89 -4.84 -27.51
C ASP A 264 -12.64 -5.77 -27.48
N ASN A 265 -12.05 -5.89 -26.28
CA ASN A 265 -11.00 -6.83 -25.85
C ASN A 265 -9.56 -6.51 -26.29
N LEU A 266 -9.20 -5.23 -26.31
CA LEU A 266 -7.83 -4.83 -26.61
C LEU A 266 -6.92 -5.01 -25.39
N GLN A 267 -5.76 -5.65 -25.52
CA GLN A 267 -4.85 -5.84 -24.38
C GLN A 267 -3.72 -4.82 -24.39
N ILE A 268 -3.46 -4.17 -23.25
CA ILE A 268 -2.37 -3.18 -23.07
C ILE A 268 -1.43 -3.52 -21.90
N ASN A 269 -0.98 -4.76 -21.76
CA ASN A 269 0.11 -5.08 -20.83
C ASN A 269 0.72 -6.45 -21.19
N ASP A 270 1.47 -7.06 -20.29
CA ASP A 270 2.11 -8.39 -20.37
C ASP A 270 1.13 -9.56 -20.64
N GLY A 271 -0.14 -9.23 -20.86
CA GLY A 271 -1.29 -10.10 -21.05
C GLY A 271 -2.41 -9.84 -20.05
N THR A 272 -2.18 -8.98 -19.04
CA THR A 272 -3.07 -8.80 -17.88
C THR A 272 -4.07 -7.65 -18.00
N THR A 273 -3.75 -6.48 -18.56
CA THR A 273 -4.74 -5.38 -18.69
C THR A 273 -5.57 -5.48 -19.97
N ILE A 274 -6.90 -5.44 -19.83
CA ILE A 274 -7.89 -5.59 -20.90
C ILE A 274 -8.67 -4.30 -21.09
N VAL A 275 -8.39 -3.56 -22.16
CA VAL A 275 -9.25 -2.49 -22.69
C VAL A 275 -10.60 -3.06 -23.07
N SER A 276 -11.54 -2.83 -22.18
CA SER A 276 -12.88 -3.38 -22.17
C SER A 276 -13.85 -2.55 -23.00
N GLY A 277 -13.60 -1.24 -23.14
CA GLY A 277 -14.40 -0.41 -24.03
C GLY A 277 -14.24 1.09 -23.80
N GLN A 278 -15.18 1.83 -24.38
CA GLN A 278 -15.28 3.28 -24.26
C GLN A 278 -16.64 3.68 -23.70
N LEU A 279 -16.63 4.59 -22.72
CA LEU A 279 -17.81 5.19 -22.11
C LEU A 279 -18.14 6.54 -22.78
N GLY A 280 -19.43 6.82 -22.93
CA GLY A 280 -19.99 8.13 -23.19
C GLY A 280 -20.06 9.00 -21.93
N GLU A 281 -20.67 10.19 -22.04
CA GLU A 281 -20.72 11.16 -20.94
C GLU A 281 -21.64 10.76 -19.78
N GLN A 282 -22.57 9.82 -20.01
CA GLN A 282 -23.55 9.33 -19.04
C GLN A 282 -23.87 7.87 -19.33
N ASP A 283 -22.99 6.97 -18.90
CA ASP A 283 -23.11 5.54 -19.16
C ASP A 283 -23.12 4.73 -17.88
N VAL A 284 -23.79 3.57 -17.96
CA VAL A 284 -23.73 2.49 -16.97
C VAL A 284 -23.47 1.21 -17.74
N ILE A 285 -22.37 0.54 -17.45
CA ILE A 285 -21.95 -0.70 -18.10
C ILE A 285 -21.79 -1.80 -17.07
N ASN A 286 -21.82 -3.05 -17.55
CA ASN A 286 -21.43 -4.20 -16.75
C ASN A 286 -20.07 -4.67 -17.24
N GLY A 287 -19.10 -4.76 -16.33
CA GLY A 287 -17.78 -5.32 -16.59
C GLY A 287 -17.64 -6.72 -16.00
N ARG A 288 -16.50 -7.36 -16.32
CA ARG A 288 -16.16 -8.66 -15.74
C ARG A 288 -14.64 -8.85 -15.73
N LEU A 289 -14.07 -8.76 -14.53
CA LEU A 289 -12.67 -9.04 -14.29
C LEU A 289 -12.37 -10.51 -14.55
N THR A 290 -11.24 -10.74 -15.22
CA THR A 290 -10.60 -12.05 -15.29
C THR A 290 -9.58 -12.15 -14.15
N ALA A 291 -9.26 -13.37 -13.72
CA ALA A 291 -8.34 -13.56 -12.59
C ALA A 291 -6.94 -13.03 -12.96
N GLY A 292 -6.37 -12.18 -12.10
CA GLY A 292 -5.07 -11.53 -12.32
C GLY A 292 -5.03 -10.55 -13.50
N SER A 293 -6.16 -9.98 -13.90
CA SER A 293 -6.26 -8.97 -14.95
C SER A 293 -6.96 -7.70 -14.46
N SER A 294 -6.56 -6.55 -14.98
CA SER A 294 -7.30 -5.29 -14.84
C SER A 294 -8.19 -5.04 -16.05
N ASP A 295 -9.37 -4.46 -15.85
CA ASP A 295 -10.21 -3.95 -16.94
C ASP A 295 -9.96 -2.45 -17.12
N LEU A 296 -9.70 -2.02 -18.35
CA LEU A 296 -9.50 -0.63 -18.70
C LEU A 296 -10.67 -0.08 -19.52
N TRP A 297 -11.31 0.96 -19.02
CA TRP A 297 -12.33 1.73 -19.73
C TRP A 297 -11.79 3.08 -20.14
N THR A 298 -12.19 3.56 -21.31
CA THR A 298 -11.75 4.87 -21.81
C THR A 298 -12.92 5.84 -21.89
N PHE A 299 -12.69 7.13 -21.70
CA PHE A 299 -13.67 8.17 -22.04
C PHE A 299 -12.98 9.44 -22.52
N SER A 300 -13.73 10.34 -23.16
CA SER A 300 -13.21 11.63 -23.60
C SER A 300 -13.58 12.71 -22.57
N GLY A 301 -12.58 13.39 -22.03
CA GLY A 301 -12.74 14.52 -21.13
C GLY A 301 -12.40 15.83 -21.82
N GLU A 302 -13.18 16.88 -21.52
CA GLU A 302 -12.84 18.26 -21.84
C GLU A 302 -12.24 18.93 -20.60
N ASN A 303 -11.32 19.88 -20.80
CA ASN A 303 -10.69 20.61 -19.70
C ASN A 303 -11.74 21.38 -18.89
N GLY A 304 -11.72 21.20 -17.57
CA GLY A 304 -12.55 21.96 -16.64
C GLY A 304 -13.93 21.33 -16.38
N ARG A 305 -14.15 20.09 -16.85
CA ARG A 305 -15.34 19.31 -16.52
C ARG A 305 -15.12 18.45 -15.29
N TYR A 306 -16.22 17.95 -14.72
CA TYR A 306 -16.22 17.14 -13.52
C TYR A 306 -16.72 15.73 -13.81
N ALA A 307 -15.99 14.72 -13.35
CA ALA A 307 -16.35 13.31 -13.46
C ALA A 307 -16.87 12.78 -12.12
N THR A 308 -18.02 12.10 -12.16
CA THR A 308 -18.46 11.21 -11.08
C THR A 308 -18.43 9.79 -11.62
N ILE A 309 -17.70 8.91 -10.95
CA ILE A 309 -17.46 7.53 -11.35
C ILE A 309 -17.86 6.63 -10.19
N THR A 310 -18.63 5.60 -10.47
CA THR A 310 -19.04 4.59 -9.47
C THR A 310 -18.72 3.22 -10.00
N VAL A 311 -17.98 2.43 -9.23
CA VAL A 311 -17.77 1.01 -9.47
C VAL A 311 -18.41 0.23 -8.32
N THR A 312 -19.28 -0.71 -8.66
CA THR A 312 -20.01 -1.54 -7.69
C THR A 312 -19.75 -2.99 -8.01
N PRO A 313 -19.26 -3.82 -7.07
CA PRO A 313 -19.15 -5.25 -7.28
C PRO A 313 -20.53 -5.89 -7.33
N ASP A 314 -20.73 -6.82 -8.26
CA ASP A 314 -21.95 -7.63 -8.31
C ASP A 314 -21.88 -8.80 -7.29
N ASP A 315 -20.67 -9.19 -6.88
CA ASP A 315 -20.35 -10.26 -5.94
C ASP A 315 -19.71 -9.68 -4.67
N THR A 316 -20.19 -10.08 -3.49
CA THR A 316 -19.76 -9.53 -2.18
C THR A 316 -18.33 -9.85 -1.79
N ASP A 317 -17.67 -10.75 -2.53
CA ASP A 317 -16.31 -11.19 -2.24
C ASP A 317 -15.27 -10.42 -3.07
N LEU A 318 -15.70 -9.50 -3.96
CA LEU A 318 -14.79 -8.69 -4.77
C LEU A 318 -14.47 -7.39 -4.06
N ASP A 319 -13.19 -7.13 -3.90
CA ASP A 319 -12.66 -5.87 -3.42
C ASP A 319 -12.09 -5.10 -4.62
N LEU A 320 -12.84 -4.08 -5.06
CA LEU A 320 -12.55 -3.40 -6.32
C LEU A 320 -11.67 -2.18 -6.07
N ILE A 321 -10.55 -2.12 -6.77
CA ILE A 321 -9.71 -0.92 -6.85
C ILE A 321 -10.10 -0.17 -8.11
N MET A 322 -10.25 1.16 -8.01
CA MET A 322 -10.47 2.01 -9.17
C MET A 322 -9.44 3.14 -9.24
N SER A 323 -8.69 3.20 -10.34
CA SER A 323 -7.76 4.30 -10.64
C SER A 323 -8.22 5.08 -11.87
N LEU A 324 -8.18 6.41 -11.79
CA LEU A 324 -8.41 7.31 -12.91
C LEU A 324 -7.10 7.93 -13.38
N ILE A 325 -6.75 7.68 -14.63
CA ILE A 325 -5.52 8.13 -15.27
C ILE A 325 -5.87 9.21 -16.32
N SER A 326 -5.21 10.35 -16.19
CA SER A 326 -5.37 11.49 -17.08
C SER A 326 -4.71 11.27 -18.47
N PRO A 327 -5.06 12.07 -19.48
CA PRO A 327 -4.42 12.02 -20.80
C PRO A 327 -2.90 12.22 -20.75
N SER A 328 -2.35 12.84 -19.70
CA SER A 328 -0.90 13.01 -19.54
C SER A 328 -0.20 11.76 -18.95
N GLY A 329 -0.95 10.74 -18.56
CA GLY A 329 -0.46 9.56 -17.86
C GLY A 329 -0.34 9.72 -16.35
N GLN A 330 -0.80 10.84 -15.78
CA GLN A 330 -0.86 11.00 -14.34
C GLN A 330 -2.13 10.32 -13.78
N THR A 331 -1.99 9.45 -12.78
CA THR A 331 -3.10 9.01 -11.92
C THR A 331 -3.59 10.20 -11.10
N ILE A 332 -4.87 10.54 -11.23
CA ILE A 332 -5.50 11.71 -10.61
C ILE A 332 -6.59 11.37 -9.59
N ALA A 333 -6.99 10.10 -9.53
CA ALA A 333 -7.76 9.52 -8.44
C ALA A 333 -7.44 8.03 -8.35
N GLU A 334 -7.47 7.50 -7.14
CA GLU A 334 -7.29 6.09 -6.82
C GLU A 334 -8.10 5.84 -5.56
N ILE A 335 -8.94 4.82 -5.59
CA ILE A 335 -9.82 4.49 -4.49
C ILE A 335 -9.79 2.97 -4.26
N ASP A 336 -9.35 2.59 -3.06
CA ASP A 336 -9.14 1.22 -2.57
C ASP A 336 -9.48 1.08 -1.07
N ASN A 337 -10.27 2.01 -0.52
CA ASN A 337 -10.51 2.09 0.94
C ASN A 337 -11.82 1.42 1.37
N GLY A 338 -12.60 0.85 0.44
CA GLY A 338 -13.74 0.00 0.76
C GLY A 338 -13.32 -1.44 0.98
N PHE A 339 -14.23 -2.24 1.53
CA PHE A 339 -14.06 -3.67 1.68
C PHE A 339 -14.52 -4.47 0.45
N ALA A 340 -14.24 -5.77 0.47
CA ALA A 340 -14.92 -6.71 -0.40
C ALA A 340 -16.45 -6.53 -0.35
N GLY A 341 -17.04 -6.29 -1.52
CA GLY A 341 -18.47 -6.02 -1.68
C GLY A 341 -18.85 -4.53 -1.64
N ASP A 342 -17.92 -3.63 -1.31
CA ASP A 342 -18.19 -2.21 -1.22
C ASP A 342 -18.21 -1.53 -2.59
N THR A 343 -18.99 -0.44 -2.66
CA THR A 343 -19.05 0.42 -3.83
C THR A 343 -18.04 1.55 -3.72
N GLU A 344 -17.13 1.62 -4.68
CA GLU A 344 -16.19 2.72 -4.81
C GLU A 344 -16.75 3.86 -5.64
N VAL A 345 -16.65 5.09 -5.13
CA VAL A 345 -17.17 6.27 -5.79
C VAL A 345 -16.19 7.44 -5.77
N VAL A 346 -15.82 7.92 -6.95
CA VAL A 346 -15.18 9.23 -7.11
C VAL A 346 -16.27 10.24 -7.48
N ILE A 347 -16.38 11.33 -6.73
CA ILE A 347 -17.42 12.34 -6.94
C ILE A 347 -16.84 13.69 -7.33
N ASP A 348 -17.43 14.31 -8.37
CA ASP A 348 -17.08 15.64 -8.85
C ASP A 348 -15.56 15.88 -9.00
N LEU A 349 -14.83 14.88 -9.52
CA LEU A 349 -13.41 15.03 -9.74
C LEU A 349 -13.17 15.96 -10.94
N LEU A 350 -12.40 17.03 -10.73
CA LEU A 350 -12.02 17.97 -11.78
C LEU A 350 -11.08 17.29 -12.78
N LEU A 351 -11.43 17.34 -14.07
CA LEU A 351 -10.60 16.87 -15.17
C LEU A 351 -9.65 17.99 -15.62
N PRO A 352 -8.34 17.89 -15.33
CA PRO A 352 -7.39 18.99 -15.58
C PRO A 352 -7.04 19.19 -17.06
N ASP A 353 -7.15 18.14 -17.86
CA ASP A 353 -6.68 18.07 -19.24
C ASP A 353 -7.83 17.71 -20.18
N ALA A 354 -7.71 18.13 -21.45
CA ALA A 354 -8.58 17.59 -22.49
C ALA A 354 -7.93 16.36 -23.13
N GLY A 355 -8.70 15.30 -23.39
CA GLY A 355 -8.20 14.11 -24.08
C GLY A 355 -8.84 12.80 -23.61
N THR A 356 -8.16 11.69 -23.87
CA THR A 356 -8.59 10.35 -23.43
C THR A 356 -8.19 10.10 -21.99
N TYR A 357 -9.18 9.92 -21.12
CA TYR A 357 -9.01 9.44 -19.75
C TYR A 357 -9.18 7.93 -19.71
N LEU A 358 -8.49 7.28 -18.77
CA LEU A 358 -8.57 5.83 -18.55
C LEU A 358 -9.06 5.56 -17.12
N ILE A 359 -10.06 4.70 -16.98
CA ILE A 359 -10.51 4.13 -15.72
C ILE A 359 -9.98 2.70 -15.69
N GLU A 360 -9.04 2.43 -14.80
CA GLU A 360 -8.54 1.09 -14.52
C GLU A 360 -9.32 0.52 -13.34
N VAL A 361 -9.94 -0.64 -13.54
CA VAL A 361 -10.66 -1.39 -12.51
C VAL A 361 -9.87 -2.67 -12.26
N GLU A 362 -9.50 -2.87 -11.01
CA GLU A 362 -8.73 -4.00 -10.51
C GLU A 362 -9.48 -4.70 -9.39
N GLU A 363 -9.04 -5.91 -9.06
CA GLU A 363 -9.52 -6.63 -7.89
C GLU A 363 -8.33 -6.87 -6.98
N PHE A 364 -8.44 -6.48 -5.71
CA PHE A 364 -7.35 -6.48 -4.74
C PHE A 364 -6.73 -7.88 -4.56
N PHE A 365 -7.56 -8.93 -4.51
CA PHE A 365 -7.15 -10.33 -4.38
C PHE A 365 -6.84 -11.03 -5.72
N ASN A 366 -6.91 -10.30 -6.85
CA ASN A 366 -6.80 -10.81 -8.21
C ASN A 366 -7.84 -11.89 -8.59
N GLU A 367 -8.99 -11.91 -7.92
CA GLU A 367 -10.09 -12.81 -8.19
C GLU A 367 -10.96 -12.35 -9.39
N PRO A 368 -11.52 -13.28 -10.18
CA PRO A 368 -12.42 -12.92 -11.26
C PRO A 368 -13.82 -12.60 -10.71
N GLY A 369 -14.49 -11.62 -11.29
CA GLY A 369 -15.83 -11.26 -10.83
C GLY A 369 -16.55 -10.27 -11.72
N ARG A 370 -17.84 -10.05 -11.45
CA ARG A 370 -18.65 -9.07 -12.19
C ARG A 370 -18.75 -7.78 -11.40
N TYR A 371 -18.80 -6.67 -12.11
CA TYR A 371 -19.02 -5.35 -11.52
C TYR A 371 -19.86 -4.49 -12.46
N THR A 372 -20.43 -3.44 -11.90
CA THR A 372 -21.13 -2.38 -12.61
C THR A 372 -20.30 -1.10 -12.52
N LEU A 373 -19.98 -0.47 -13.66
CA LEU A 373 -19.29 0.81 -13.73
C LEU A 373 -20.23 1.87 -14.29
N SER A 374 -20.27 3.04 -13.67
CA SER A 374 -20.97 4.20 -14.21
C SER A 374 -20.08 5.43 -14.27
N LEU A 375 -20.29 6.25 -15.28
CA LEU A 375 -19.61 7.53 -15.50
C LEU A 375 -20.66 8.60 -15.76
N VAL A 376 -20.54 9.72 -15.06
CA VAL A 376 -21.31 10.94 -15.31
C VAL A 376 -20.36 12.13 -15.40
N LEU A 377 -20.33 12.77 -16.57
CA LEU A 377 -19.59 14.01 -16.77
C LEU A 377 -20.53 15.22 -16.66
N THR A 378 -20.05 16.30 -16.04
CA THR A 378 -20.81 17.54 -15.81
C THR A 378 -19.95 18.79 -16.02
N ASP A 379 -20.59 19.95 -16.23
CA ASP A 379 -19.92 21.24 -16.37
C ASP A 379 -19.62 21.91 -15.01
N ASP A 380 -20.43 21.59 -14.00
CA ASP A 380 -20.35 22.12 -12.64
C ASP A 380 -20.48 20.97 -11.63
N PRO A 381 -19.82 21.04 -10.45
CA PRO A 381 -19.88 19.99 -9.45
C PRO A 381 -21.30 19.86 -8.86
N LEU A 382 -21.84 18.64 -8.84
CA LEU A 382 -23.22 18.37 -8.41
C LEU A 382 -23.36 18.16 -6.89
N PHE A 383 -22.29 17.79 -6.21
CA PHE A 383 -22.20 17.37 -4.82
C PHE A 383 -21.22 18.24 -4.00
N ASN A 384 -21.06 19.50 -4.38
CA ASN A 384 -20.18 20.44 -3.67
C ASN A 384 -20.59 20.67 -2.20
N SER A 385 -21.86 20.41 -1.83
CA SER A 385 -22.33 20.43 -0.43
C SER A 385 -22.38 19.05 0.24
N GLY A 386 -21.92 18.00 -0.43
CA GLY A 386 -22.11 16.59 -0.06
C GLY A 386 -23.37 15.99 -0.70
N GLY A 387 -23.67 14.74 -0.34
CA GLY A 387 -24.71 13.94 -0.99
C GLY A 387 -25.25 12.84 -0.09
N ARG A 388 -25.55 11.68 -0.69
CA ARG A 388 -25.92 10.47 0.03
C ARG A 388 -24.75 9.50 0.04
N ILE A 389 -24.65 8.77 1.14
CA ILE A 389 -23.77 7.62 1.30
C ILE A 389 -24.63 6.44 1.77
N SER A 390 -24.31 5.24 1.33
CA SER A 390 -24.99 3.99 1.72
C SER A 390 -24.03 3.13 2.53
N PHE A 391 -24.56 2.12 3.24
CA PHE A 391 -23.70 1.08 3.80
C PHE A 391 -22.97 0.32 2.69
N GLY A 392 -21.72 -0.06 2.97
CA GLY A 392 -20.80 -0.66 2.01
C GLY A 392 -20.42 0.30 0.88
N GLN A 393 -20.17 1.56 1.21
CA GLN A 393 -19.79 2.57 0.22
C GLN A 393 -18.63 3.42 0.70
N THR A 394 -17.65 3.59 -0.19
CA THR A 394 -16.51 4.50 -0.03
C THR A 394 -16.60 5.62 -1.06
N ILE A 395 -16.40 6.85 -0.62
CA ILE A 395 -16.52 8.06 -1.44
C ILE A 395 -15.22 8.84 -1.38
N GLN A 396 -14.58 9.05 -2.53
CA GLN A 396 -13.54 10.05 -2.72
C GLN A 396 -14.15 11.37 -3.21
N SER A 397 -13.82 12.48 -2.52
CA SER A 397 -14.31 13.83 -2.84
C SER A 397 -13.34 14.90 -2.39
N ASP A 398 -13.40 16.09 -2.99
CA ASP A 398 -12.71 17.27 -2.50
C ASP A 398 -13.51 18.06 -1.46
N LEU A 399 -12.86 18.49 -0.39
CA LEU A 399 -13.33 19.48 0.58
C LEU A 399 -12.90 20.89 0.16
N PRO A 400 -13.83 21.82 -0.10
CA PRO A 400 -13.48 23.22 -0.36
C PRO A 400 -12.85 23.89 0.87
N SER A 401 -11.87 24.78 0.69
CA SER A 401 -11.29 25.56 1.79
C SER A 401 -12.35 26.35 2.56
N ASN A 402 -12.29 26.30 3.89
CA ASN A 402 -13.30 26.86 4.81
C ASN A 402 -14.73 26.33 4.56
N GLY A 403 -14.84 25.19 3.87
CA GLY A 403 -16.08 24.55 3.50
C GLY A 403 -16.46 23.41 4.45
N LYS A 404 -17.58 22.77 4.13
CA LYS A 404 -18.02 21.52 4.75
C LYS A 404 -18.77 20.69 3.72
N LYS A 405 -18.67 19.37 3.83
CA LYS A 405 -19.44 18.40 3.06
C LYS A 405 -20.42 17.68 3.99
N VAL A 406 -21.66 17.50 3.53
CA VAL A 406 -22.74 16.91 4.31
C VAL A 406 -23.23 15.65 3.63
N TRP A 407 -22.96 14.49 4.22
CA TRP A 407 -23.37 13.18 3.73
C TRP A 407 -24.53 12.63 4.55
N GLN A 408 -25.49 11.99 3.90
CA GLN A 408 -26.70 11.47 4.54
C GLN A 408 -26.91 10.00 4.22
N PHE A 409 -27.25 9.22 5.25
CA PHE A 409 -27.64 7.83 5.15
C PHE A 409 -28.88 7.55 6.00
N ASN A 410 -29.56 6.42 5.78
CA ASN A 410 -30.65 5.98 6.65
C ASN A 410 -30.20 4.76 7.44
N GLY A 411 -30.39 4.78 8.75
CA GLY A 411 -30.09 3.65 9.63
C GLY A 411 -31.30 3.27 10.48
N SER A 412 -31.29 2.05 11.00
CA SER A 412 -32.26 1.52 11.94
C SER A 412 -31.72 1.54 13.37
N ALA A 413 -32.63 1.59 14.36
CA ALA A 413 -32.23 1.50 15.75
C ALA A 413 -31.53 0.17 16.02
N ASN A 414 -30.40 0.24 16.72
CA ASN A 414 -29.49 -0.86 17.07
C ASN A 414 -28.60 -1.37 15.94
N ASP A 415 -28.67 -0.81 14.72
CA ASP A 415 -27.64 -1.07 13.71
C ASP A 415 -26.29 -0.62 14.28
N ILE A 416 -25.25 -1.41 14.02
CA ILE A 416 -23.88 -1.10 14.39
C ILE A 416 -23.22 -0.58 13.11
N ILE A 417 -22.51 0.53 13.21
CA ILE A 417 -21.91 1.16 12.04
C ILE A 417 -20.45 1.50 12.29
N SER A 418 -19.68 1.52 11.21
CA SER A 418 -18.35 2.08 11.17
C SER A 418 -18.27 3.18 10.11
N ILE A 419 -17.58 4.27 10.43
CA ILE A 419 -17.33 5.40 9.53
C ILE A 419 -15.85 5.74 9.60
N VAL A 420 -15.21 5.82 8.46
CA VAL A 420 -13.80 6.20 8.36
C VAL A 420 -13.67 7.36 7.39
N LEU A 421 -12.96 8.40 7.82
CA LEU A 421 -12.63 9.58 7.03
C LEU A 421 -11.12 9.70 6.94
N ILE A 422 -10.56 9.58 5.74
CA ILE A 422 -9.10 9.70 5.51
C ILE A 422 -8.85 10.96 4.68
N PRO A 423 -8.11 11.96 5.19
CA PRO A 423 -7.69 13.11 4.40
C PRO A 423 -6.60 12.73 3.38
N GLU A 424 -6.76 13.15 2.12
CA GLU A 424 -5.70 13.05 1.10
C GLU A 424 -4.80 14.29 1.18
N GLY A 425 -3.76 14.17 1.99
CA GLY A 425 -2.80 15.24 2.24
C GLY A 425 -2.96 15.85 3.63
N PRO A 426 -2.24 16.96 3.92
CA PRO A 426 -1.95 17.35 5.30
C PRO A 426 -3.05 18.23 5.93
N PHE A 427 -4.31 18.16 5.49
CA PHE A 427 -5.35 18.93 6.19
C PHE A 427 -5.88 18.16 7.38
N ASP A 428 -6.22 18.91 8.41
CA ASP A 428 -6.73 18.41 9.68
C ASP A 428 -8.23 18.21 9.55
N ALA A 429 -8.68 16.97 9.45
CA ALA A 429 -10.04 16.59 9.11
C ALA A 429 -10.91 16.48 10.37
N ILE A 430 -12.15 16.96 10.29
CA ILE A 430 -13.13 16.83 11.37
C ILE A 430 -14.30 16.01 10.86
N LEU A 431 -14.65 14.97 11.62
CA LEU A 431 -15.80 14.11 11.38
C LEU A 431 -16.88 14.34 12.45
N GLU A 432 -18.10 14.69 12.05
CA GLU A 432 -19.24 14.79 12.98
C GLU A 432 -20.42 13.93 12.54
N LEU A 433 -21.01 13.20 13.49
CA LEU A 433 -22.23 12.40 13.26
C LEU A 433 -23.41 13.01 14.00
N TYR A 434 -24.51 13.25 13.28
CA TYR A 434 -25.77 13.76 13.82
C TYR A 434 -26.89 12.75 13.64
N GLY A 435 -27.73 12.64 14.67
CA GLY A 435 -28.92 11.80 14.66
C GLY A 435 -30.09 12.40 13.88
N PRO A 436 -31.17 11.62 13.67
CA PRO A 436 -32.35 12.08 12.91
C PRO A 436 -33.11 13.27 13.51
N ASP A 437 -32.87 13.58 14.77
CA ASP A 437 -33.41 14.76 15.46
C ASP A 437 -32.53 16.02 15.30
N GLY A 438 -31.39 15.90 14.61
CA GLY A 438 -30.41 16.96 14.41
C GLY A 438 -29.49 17.18 15.61
N VAL A 439 -29.46 16.27 16.58
CA VAL A 439 -28.52 16.32 17.72
C VAL A 439 -27.20 15.66 17.32
N ARG A 440 -26.07 16.30 17.65
CA ARG A 440 -24.72 15.72 17.47
C ARG A 440 -24.58 14.51 18.39
N LEU A 441 -24.33 13.36 17.82
CA LEU A 441 -24.09 12.09 18.52
C LEU A 441 -22.62 11.93 18.85
N LEU A 442 -21.76 12.18 17.86
CA LEU A 442 -20.31 12.09 17.95
C LEU A 442 -19.68 13.26 17.19
N GLY A 443 -18.43 13.55 17.52
CA GLY A 443 -17.55 14.06 16.50
C GLY A 443 -16.11 14.12 16.98
N LEU A 444 -15.24 13.79 16.04
CA LEU A 444 -13.84 13.47 16.20
C LEU A 444 -13.00 14.54 15.48
N ASP A 445 -11.89 14.85 16.13
CA ASP A 445 -10.86 15.85 15.83
C ASP A 445 -9.63 15.42 16.65
N GLU A 446 -9.36 14.10 16.64
CA GLU A 446 -8.41 13.47 17.57
C GLU A 446 -7.03 13.30 16.92
N GLY A 447 -6.96 13.39 15.59
CA GLY A 447 -5.74 13.41 14.80
C GLY A 447 -5.07 14.78 14.68
N PHE A 448 -3.82 14.81 14.21
CA PHE A 448 -3.20 15.98 13.62
C PHE A 448 -3.47 16.00 12.10
N SER A 449 -3.10 17.09 11.43
CA SER A 449 -3.03 17.20 9.96
C SER A 449 -2.63 15.91 9.23
N GLY A 450 -3.56 15.32 8.49
CA GLY A 450 -3.33 14.11 7.69
C GLY A 450 -3.75 12.79 8.35
N ASP A 451 -4.15 12.82 9.63
CA ASP A 451 -4.62 11.63 10.34
C ASP A 451 -6.09 11.31 9.98
N ALA A 452 -6.45 10.02 10.02
CA ALA A 452 -7.80 9.56 9.77
C ALA A 452 -8.71 9.75 11.00
N GLU A 453 -9.99 10.00 10.75
CA GLU A 453 -11.03 10.07 11.79
C GLU A 453 -11.93 8.83 11.70
N ILE A 454 -12.03 8.07 12.79
CA ILE A 454 -12.62 6.72 12.81
C ILE A 454 -13.70 6.61 13.87
N ILE A 455 -14.92 6.31 13.45
CA ILE A 455 -16.02 5.84 14.32
C ILE A 455 -16.14 4.35 14.09
N SER A 456 -15.82 3.53 15.09
CA SER A 456 -15.93 2.08 15.01
C SER A 456 -17.08 1.54 15.86
N GLY A 457 -17.85 0.60 15.32
CA GLY A 457 -18.82 -0.18 16.09
C GLY A 457 -19.92 0.63 16.78
N TYR A 458 -20.28 1.79 16.25
CA TYR A 458 -21.23 2.69 16.89
C TYR A 458 -22.66 2.21 16.72
N GLN A 459 -23.35 1.95 17.84
CA GLN A 459 -24.74 1.52 17.81
C GLN A 459 -25.71 2.70 17.64
N LEU A 460 -26.46 2.70 16.54
CA LEU A 460 -27.44 3.74 16.22
C LEU A 460 -28.60 3.75 17.23
N PRO A 461 -28.91 4.89 17.89
CA PRO A 461 -29.89 4.93 18.97
C PRO A 461 -31.35 4.83 18.48
N VAL A 462 -31.64 5.28 17.26
CA VAL A 462 -33.00 5.37 16.71
C VAL A 462 -33.04 5.10 15.20
N THR A 463 -34.17 4.64 14.67
CA THR A 463 -34.35 4.54 13.22
C THR A 463 -34.60 5.92 12.61
N GLY A 464 -33.87 6.28 11.54
CA GLY A 464 -34.09 7.52 10.80
C GLY A 464 -32.92 7.90 9.88
N GLY A 465 -32.95 9.13 9.38
CA GLY A 465 -31.88 9.68 8.55
C GLY A 465 -30.78 10.32 9.39
N TYR A 466 -29.56 9.85 9.23
CA TYR A 466 -28.37 10.35 9.90
C TYR A 466 -27.59 11.30 8.99
N THR A 467 -26.75 12.15 9.58
CA THR A 467 -25.93 13.11 8.83
C THR A 467 -24.49 13.06 9.31
N ILE A 468 -23.58 12.85 8.36
CA ILE A 468 -22.13 12.95 8.55
C ILE A 468 -21.69 14.31 8.01
N ILE A 469 -20.96 15.08 8.80
CA ILE A 469 -20.36 16.35 8.37
C ILE A 469 -18.84 16.19 8.36
N VAL A 470 -18.26 16.43 7.19
CA VAL A 470 -16.81 16.51 6.98
C VAL A 470 -16.43 17.98 6.89
N SER A 471 -15.43 18.40 7.67
CA SER A 471 -14.87 19.75 7.65
C SER A 471 -13.38 19.73 8.00
N SER A 472 -12.75 20.90 8.15
CA SER A 472 -11.35 21.00 8.56
C SER A 472 -11.18 21.96 9.73
N PHE A 473 -10.30 21.60 10.68
CA PHE A 473 -9.96 22.43 11.86
C PHE A 473 -9.28 23.74 11.46
N SER A 474 -8.28 23.68 10.57
CA SER A 474 -7.53 24.84 10.09
C SER A 474 -8.23 25.64 8.99
N GLY A 475 -9.35 25.10 8.46
CA GLY A 475 -10.07 25.68 7.33
C GLY A 475 -9.38 25.46 5.98
N ASP A 476 -8.40 24.56 5.94
CA ASP A 476 -7.81 24.09 4.69
C ASP A 476 -8.82 23.22 3.92
N GLY A 477 -8.48 22.89 2.66
CA GLY A 477 -9.27 22.00 1.83
C GLY A 477 -8.35 21.03 1.08
N GLY A 478 -8.91 19.96 0.56
CA GLY A 478 -8.17 18.87 -0.08
C GLY A 478 -9.07 17.67 -0.39
N GLY A 479 -8.54 16.68 -1.10
CA GLY A 479 -9.22 15.40 -1.34
C GLY A 479 -9.39 14.62 -0.05
N TYR A 480 -10.39 13.76 0.04
CA TYR A 480 -10.57 12.83 1.16
C TYR A 480 -11.37 11.62 0.70
N SER A 481 -11.19 10.49 1.37
CA SER A 481 -12.08 9.34 1.29
C SER A 481 -12.98 9.25 2.54
N LEU A 482 -14.24 8.85 2.34
CA LEU A 482 -15.21 8.61 3.40
C LEU A 482 -15.91 7.27 3.16
N SER A 483 -15.72 6.34 4.09
CA SER A 483 -16.33 5.00 4.07
C SER A 483 -17.45 4.91 5.12
N LEU A 484 -18.51 4.17 4.80
CA LEU A 484 -19.61 3.83 5.72
C LEU A 484 -19.99 2.36 5.55
N ASP A 485 -19.96 1.60 6.63
CA ASP A 485 -20.34 0.18 6.63
C ASP A 485 -21.34 -0.18 7.74
N GLU A 486 -22.04 -1.31 7.53
CA GLU A 486 -22.96 -1.92 8.49
C GLU A 486 -22.28 -3.08 9.21
N GLY A 487 -21.87 -2.84 10.45
CA GLY A 487 -21.18 -3.83 11.26
C GLY A 487 -20.35 -3.17 12.35
N GLY A 488 -19.73 -4.02 13.19
CA GLY A 488 -18.61 -3.59 14.01
C GLY A 488 -17.26 -3.77 13.30
N ASP A 489 -17.29 -4.14 12.03
CA ASP A 489 -16.10 -4.32 11.20
C ASP A 489 -15.56 -2.91 10.85
N ASP A 490 -14.25 -2.69 10.97
CA ASP A 490 -13.62 -1.36 10.91
C ASP A 490 -13.43 -0.88 9.46
N THR A 491 -14.07 0.19 8.99
CA THR A 491 -14.00 0.64 7.57
C THR A 491 -12.73 1.37 7.13
N ALA A 492 -11.58 0.96 7.62
CA ALA A 492 -10.36 1.16 6.87
C ALA A 492 -9.74 -0.22 6.71
N ASN A 493 -8.64 -0.26 6.01
CA ASN A 493 -7.50 -1.15 6.21
C ASN A 493 -7.22 -1.54 7.68
N PHE A 494 -8.15 -2.08 8.45
CA PHE A 494 -8.10 -2.41 9.86
C PHE A 494 -8.72 -3.79 10.04
N TYR A 495 -7.86 -4.80 10.01
CA TYR A 495 -8.22 -6.19 10.20
C TYR A 495 -8.20 -6.53 11.69
N ASP A 496 -9.31 -7.02 12.25
CA ASP A 496 -9.31 -7.62 13.60
C ASP A 496 -8.47 -8.90 13.57
N ALA A 497 -7.22 -8.76 14.03
CA ALA A 497 -6.26 -9.84 14.09
C ALA A 497 -6.41 -10.69 15.38
N GLY A 498 -7.30 -10.28 16.28
CA GLY A 498 -7.72 -11.04 17.46
C GLY A 498 -7.02 -10.66 18.76
N ASP A 499 -7.17 -11.54 19.76
CA ASP A 499 -6.67 -11.30 21.12
C ASP A 499 -5.19 -11.71 21.28
N LEU A 500 -4.38 -10.80 21.83
CA LEU A 500 -3.06 -11.10 22.37
C LEU A 500 -3.17 -11.68 23.78
N THR A 501 -2.48 -12.80 23.97
CA THR A 501 -2.29 -13.41 25.28
C THR A 501 -0.85 -13.24 25.72
N TYR A 502 -0.65 -12.80 26.97
CA TYR A 502 0.69 -12.66 27.54
C TYR A 502 1.56 -13.91 27.37
N GLY A 503 2.77 -13.71 26.87
CA GLY A 503 3.76 -14.76 26.64
C GLY A 503 3.49 -15.64 25.42
N VAL A 504 2.45 -15.36 24.64
CA VAL A 504 2.16 -16.04 23.38
C VAL A 504 2.61 -15.16 22.24
N THR A 505 3.36 -15.74 21.31
CA THR A 505 3.67 -15.12 20.02
C THR A 505 2.58 -15.50 19.02
N GLN A 506 1.99 -14.51 18.38
CA GLN A 506 1.09 -14.69 17.25
C GLN A 506 1.79 -14.24 15.98
N GLN A 507 1.37 -14.79 14.85
CA GLN A 507 1.89 -14.44 13.54
C GLN A 507 0.71 -14.08 12.65
N GLU A 508 0.84 -13.01 11.87
CA GLU A 508 -0.16 -12.63 10.88
C GLU A 508 0.49 -12.02 9.64
N SER A 509 -0.28 -11.85 8.57
CA SER A 509 0.20 -11.32 7.29
C SER A 509 -0.52 -10.04 6.90
N LEU A 510 0.17 -8.90 7.03
CA LEU A 510 -0.29 -7.60 6.54
C LEU A 510 -0.30 -7.59 5.02
N GLN A 511 -1.38 -7.13 4.43
CA GLN A 511 -1.45 -6.72 3.04
C GLN A 511 -0.96 -5.27 2.87
N ALA A 512 -0.82 -4.84 1.63
CA ALA A 512 -0.45 -3.46 1.32
C ALA A 512 -1.57 -2.52 1.77
N ASN A 513 -1.20 -1.36 2.33
CA ASN A 513 -2.09 -0.37 2.90
C ASN A 513 -2.90 -0.86 4.12
N GLU A 514 -2.77 -2.11 4.57
CA GLU A 514 -3.49 -2.72 5.69
C GLU A 514 -2.88 -2.35 7.07
N ALA A 515 -3.72 -2.35 8.10
CA ALA A 515 -3.38 -2.30 9.50
C ALA A 515 -4.16 -3.39 10.26
N HIS A 516 -3.56 -3.94 11.30
CA HIS A 516 -4.13 -5.01 12.10
C HIS A 516 -4.40 -4.53 13.52
N ALA A 517 -5.62 -4.74 14.00
CA ALA A 517 -6.05 -4.47 15.35
C ALA A 517 -5.88 -5.71 16.24
N TRP A 518 -5.07 -5.58 17.30
CA TRP A 518 -4.85 -6.61 18.31
C TRP A 518 -5.33 -6.17 19.68
N PHE A 519 -6.10 -7.02 20.34
CA PHE A 519 -6.70 -6.68 21.63
C PHE A 519 -6.01 -7.38 22.79
N PHE A 520 -5.87 -6.71 23.93
CA PHE A 520 -5.50 -7.40 25.17
C PHE A 520 -6.15 -6.77 26.39
N THR A 521 -6.40 -7.55 27.44
CA THR A 521 -6.87 -7.01 28.73
C THR A 521 -5.67 -6.68 29.61
N GLY A 522 -5.52 -5.40 29.94
CA GLY A 522 -4.47 -4.88 30.80
C GLY A 522 -4.98 -4.48 32.19
N LYS A 523 -4.08 -4.46 33.18
CA LYS A 523 -4.36 -3.92 34.50
C LYS A 523 -3.56 -2.65 34.76
N GLU A 524 -4.14 -1.75 35.53
CA GLU A 524 -3.49 -0.53 35.99
C GLU A 524 -2.15 -0.87 36.66
N GLY A 525 -1.09 -0.20 36.22
CA GLY A 525 0.26 -0.35 36.74
C GLY A 525 1.08 -1.50 36.14
N ASP A 526 0.51 -2.36 35.29
CA ASP A 526 1.29 -3.34 34.53
C ASP A 526 2.23 -2.63 33.55
N GLU A 527 3.50 -3.04 33.47
CA GLU A 527 4.41 -2.60 32.42
C GLU A 527 4.38 -3.63 31.29
N VAL A 528 3.68 -3.30 30.21
CA VAL A 528 3.59 -4.15 29.03
C VAL A 528 4.74 -3.87 28.08
N GLU A 529 5.26 -4.93 27.49
CA GLU A 529 6.22 -4.91 26.41
C GLU A 529 5.59 -5.61 25.20
N ILE A 530 5.38 -4.83 24.13
CA ILE A 530 4.87 -5.31 22.84
C ILE A 530 6.03 -5.29 21.87
N ILE A 531 6.33 -6.43 21.26
CA ILE A 531 7.36 -6.56 20.23
C ILE A 531 6.70 -7.05 18.97
N VAL A 532 6.93 -6.36 17.86
CA VAL A 532 6.46 -6.79 16.55
C VAL A 532 7.64 -6.91 15.60
N THR A 533 7.82 -8.10 15.05
CA THR A 533 8.97 -8.48 14.23
C THR A 533 8.49 -8.77 12.81
N PRO A 534 8.89 -7.96 11.80
CA PRO A 534 8.60 -8.29 10.41
C PRO A 534 9.36 -9.58 10.03
N LEU A 535 8.65 -10.51 9.37
CA LEU A 535 9.23 -11.73 8.82
C LEU A 535 9.76 -11.50 7.39
N ASN A 536 9.43 -10.36 6.79
CA ASN A 536 9.84 -9.93 5.47
C ASN A 536 10.76 -8.71 5.57
N ALA A 537 11.92 -8.75 4.91
CA ALA A 537 12.94 -7.69 5.02
C ALA A 537 12.57 -6.34 4.35
N SER A 538 11.47 -6.31 3.59
CA SER A 538 10.94 -5.09 2.96
C SER A 538 9.76 -4.49 3.72
N LEU A 539 9.22 -5.20 4.70
CA LEU A 539 8.08 -4.74 5.49
C LEU A 539 8.59 -3.75 6.53
N ASP A 540 8.05 -2.53 6.50
CA ASP A 540 8.31 -1.48 7.48
C ASP A 540 7.02 -1.27 8.27
N LEU A 541 7.11 -1.34 9.60
CA LEU A 541 5.96 -1.43 10.48
C LEU A 541 5.82 -0.14 11.31
N ASP A 542 4.60 0.34 11.45
CA ASP A 542 4.24 1.38 12.43
C ASP A 542 3.28 0.79 13.47
N LEU A 543 3.52 1.12 14.73
CA LEU A 543 2.79 0.56 15.88
C LEU A 543 2.21 1.61 16.78
N TRP A 544 0.92 1.50 17.07
CA TRP A 544 0.25 2.33 18.07
C TRP A 544 -0.28 1.48 19.21
N LEU A 545 -0.15 1.98 20.43
CA LEU A 545 -0.85 1.45 21.60
C LEU A 545 -1.95 2.43 21.98
N LEU A 546 -3.20 1.96 22.05
CA LEU A 546 -4.37 2.75 22.39
C LEU A 546 -5.04 2.19 23.65
N ASP A 547 -5.64 3.09 24.42
CA ASP A 547 -6.31 2.76 25.66
C ASP A 547 -7.80 2.37 25.46
N PRO A 548 -8.54 2.01 26.52
CA PRO A 548 -9.94 1.59 26.39
C PRO A 548 -10.91 2.64 25.84
N ASP A 549 -10.55 3.93 25.87
CA ASP A 549 -11.32 5.00 25.25
C ASP A 549 -10.75 5.38 23.86
N ILE A 550 -9.84 4.55 23.32
CA ILE A 550 -9.17 4.72 22.02
C ILE A 550 -8.21 5.92 21.99
N GLU A 551 -7.79 6.45 23.15
CA GLU A 551 -6.73 7.46 23.19
C GLU A 551 -5.37 6.79 22.95
N ARG A 552 -4.57 7.33 22.02
CA ARG A 552 -3.22 6.83 21.73
C ARG A 552 -2.27 7.12 22.90
N LEU A 553 -1.72 6.06 23.48
CA LEU A 553 -0.79 6.10 24.60
C LEU A 553 0.67 6.15 24.17
N ASP A 554 1.02 5.42 23.11
CA ASP A 554 2.39 5.35 22.57
C ASP A 554 2.40 5.00 21.07
N THR A 555 3.51 5.30 20.40
CA THR A 555 3.72 5.02 18.96
C THR A 555 5.18 4.65 18.67
N GLN A 556 5.44 3.77 17.70
CA GLN A 556 6.80 3.38 17.29
C GLN A 556 6.91 3.17 15.77
N ASP A 557 7.73 4.02 15.14
CA ASP A 557 8.08 4.05 13.70
C ASP A 557 9.58 4.27 13.45
N THR A 558 10.42 4.12 14.49
CA THR A 558 11.78 4.69 14.48
C THR A 558 12.82 3.80 13.81
N HIS A 559 12.45 2.57 13.48
CA HIS A 559 13.35 1.61 12.84
C HIS A 559 13.12 1.56 11.33
N SER A 560 14.07 0.96 10.59
CA SER A 560 13.94 0.83 9.14
C SER A 560 13.27 -0.48 8.75
N ALA A 561 12.70 -0.56 7.54
CA ALA A 561 12.19 -1.79 6.95
C ALA A 561 13.00 -3.07 7.29
N GLY A 562 12.29 -4.09 7.77
CA GLY A 562 12.85 -5.36 8.21
C GLY A 562 13.39 -5.38 9.65
N GLU A 563 13.37 -4.26 10.36
CA GLU A 563 13.67 -4.19 11.79
C GLU A 563 12.41 -4.35 12.63
N LYS A 564 12.56 -4.90 13.83
CA LYS A 564 11.44 -5.07 14.77
C LYS A 564 11.14 -3.76 15.47
N GLU A 565 9.88 -3.55 15.77
CA GLU A 565 9.40 -2.42 16.53
C GLU A 565 8.96 -2.85 17.93
N ARG A 566 9.00 -1.91 18.88
CA ARG A 566 8.86 -2.24 20.32
C ARG A 566 8.32 -1.11 21.18
N ILE A 567 7.18 -1.35 21.81
CA ILE A 567 6.58 -0.48 22.83
C ILE A 567 6.85 -1.05 24.23
N ILE A 568 7.29 -0.21 25.18
CA ILE A 568 7.20 -0.49 26.62
C ILE A 568 6.30 0.58 27.24
N TYR A 569 5.21 0.17 27.89
CA TYR A 569 4.29 1.13 28.47
C TYR A 569 3.73 0.67 29.82
N THR A 570 3.62 1.59 30.78
CA THR A 570 2.93 1.33 32.05
C THR A 570 1.47 1.73 31.94
N LEU A 571 0.57 0.76 32.05
CA LEU A 571 -0.85 0.95 31.79
C LEU A 571 -1.50 1.87 32.86
N PRO A 572 -2.25 2.91 32.46
CA PRO A 572 -2.76 3.92 33.40
C PRO A 572 -4.05 3.49 34.13
N ARG A 573 -4.70 2.40 33.68
CA ARG A 573 -5.97 1.89 34.24
C ARG A 573 -6.23 0.44 33.85
N ASP A 574 -7.15 -0.22 34.54
CA ASP A 574 -7.69 -1.50 34.09
C ASP A 574 -8.52 -1.31 32.81
N GLY A 575 -8.45 -2.24 31.86
CA GLY A 575 -9.30 -2.22 30.67
C GLY A 575 -8.83 -3.08 29.51
N GLN A 576 -9.56 -3.02 28.40
CA GLN A 576 -9.14 -3.58 27.12
C GLN A 576 -8.33 -2.53 26.36
N TYR A 577 -7.14 -2.91 25.93
CA TYR A 577 -6.22 -2.08 25.16
C TYR A 577 -6.13 -2.62 23.74
N LEU A 578 -5.78 -1.74 22.82
CA LEU A 578 -5.64 -2.02 21.39
C LEU A 578 -4.20 -1.75 20.96
N VAL A 579 -3.62 -2.66 20.20
CA VAL A 579 -2.37 -2.47 19.46
C VAL A 579 -2.71 -2.44 17.99
N LEU A 580 -2.45 -1.32 17.32
CA LEU A 580 -2.51 -1.24 15.87
C LEU A 580 -1.13 -1.53 15.29
N VAL A 581 -1.07 -2.45 14.33
CA VAL A 581 0.12 -2.76 13.55
C VAL A 581 -0.17 -2.42 12.11
N SER A 582 0.44 -1.38 11.57
CA SER A 582 0.26 -0.96 10.18
C SER A 582 1.56 -1.08 9.41
N GLU A 583 1.46 -1.10 8.09
CA GLU A 583 2.63 -1.01 7.23
C GLU A 583 2.83 0.45 6.75
N PHE A 584 4.08 0.90 6.63
CA PHE A 584 4.40 2.31 6.39
C PHE A 584 4.56 2.71 4.91
N PHE A 585 4.69 1.76 3.97
CA PHE A 585 5.13 2.01 2.58
C PHE A 585 4.32 1.30 1.47
N GLY A 586 3.10 0.86 1.71
CA GLY A 586 2.32 0.06 0.76
C GLY A 586 2.82 -1.39 0.59
N THR A 587 3.65 -1.94 1.49
CA THR A 587 4.32 -3.23 1.26
C THR A 587 3.74 -4.35 2.11
N ALA A 588 3.02 -5.29 1.47
CA ALA A 588 2.54 -6.51 2.12
C ALA A 588 3.68 -7.38 2.69
N GLY A 589 3.42 -8.05 3.81
CA GLY A 589 4.35 -8.98 4.44
C GLY A 589 3.84 -9.60 5.73
N ALA A 590 4.46 -10.71 6.13
CA ALA A 590 4.15 -11.34 7.41
C ALA A 590 4.96 -10.71 8.55
N TYR A 591 4.40 -10.76 9.76
CA TYR A 591 5.06 -10.34 10.99
C TYR A 591 4.66 -11.28 12.14
N GLU A 592 5.47 -11.27 13.20
CA GLU A 592 5.16 -11.88 14.48
C GLU A 592 4.95 -10.79 15.53
N ILE A 593 3.89 -10.89 16.34
CA ILE A 593 3.62 -10.03 17.48
C ILE A 593 3.70 -10.83 18.77
N GLN A 594 4.36 -10.26 19.77
CA GLN A 594 4.47 -10.82 21.10
C GLN A 594 4.09 -9.75 22.11
N LEU A 595 3.15 -10.11 22.98
CA LEU A 595 2.82 -9.35 24.19
C LEU A 595 3.46 -10.03 25.39
N SER A 596 4.24 -9.28 26.16
CA SER A 596 4.72 -9.65 27.48
C SER A 596 4.32 -8.58 28.48
N ALA A 597 4.15 -8.96 29.74
CA ALA A 597 4.09 -8.01 30.83
C ALA A 597 5.27 -8.32 31.75
N ASN A 598 6.02 -7.29 32.09
CA ASN A 598 6.56 -7.22 33.43
C ASN A 598 5.38 -6.86 34.31
N VAL A 599 4.79 -7.87 34.96
CA VAL A 599 3.94 -7.57 36.11
C VAL A 599 4.84 -6.77 37.03
N VAL A 600 4.56 -5.48 37.21
CA VAL A 600 5.07 -4.79 38.39
C VAL A 600 4.42 -5.57 39.51
N ASP A 601 5.17 -6.49 40.12
CA ASP A 601 4.66 -7.35 41.19
C ASP A 601 3.97 -6.43 42.18
N VAL A 602 2.62 -6.30 42.12
CA VAL A 602 1.88 -5.38 42.98
C VAL A 602 2.15 -5.89 44.36
N PRO A 603 2.99 -5.19 45.13
CA PRO A 603 3.60 -5.81 46.26
C PRO A 603 2.51 -6.04 47.29
N VAL A 604 2.43 -7.28 47.79
CA VAL A 604 1.38 -7.69 48.71
C VAL A 604 1.47 -6.78 49.92
N ASN A 605 0.45 -5.96 50.15
CA ASN A 605 0.43 -5.07 51.31
C ASN A 605 0.42 -5.92 52.57
N THR A 606 1.60 -6.01 53.18
CA THR A 606 1.91 -6.91 54.29
C THR A 606 1.62 -6.24 55.63
N GLY A 607 1.65 -4.89 55.67
CA GLY A 607 1.26 -4.09 56.82
C GLY A 607 2.04 -2.79 56.95
N THR A 608 1.93 -2.17 58.12
CA THR A 608 2.61 -0.90 58.45
C THR A 608 3.82 -1.13 59.35
N LEU A 609 4.94 -0.44 59.09
CA LEU A 609 6.12 -0.44 59.94
C LEU A 609 6.00 0.59 61.06
N THR A 610 6.59 0.27 62.20
CA THR A 610 6.87 1.22 63.29
C THR A 610 8.37 1.39 63.40
N TYR A 611 8.86 2.65 63.42
CA TYR A 611 10.29 2.92 63.48
C TYR A 611 10.97 2.22 64.67
N GLY A 612 12.08 1.53 64.39
CA GLY A 612 12.90 0.83 65.37
C GLY A 612 12.41 -0.57 65.78
N GLU A 613 11.24 -1.00 65.31
CA GLU A 613 10.74 -2.35 65.54
C GLU A 613 11.01 -3.22 64.30
N PRO A 614 11.77 -4.32 64.41
CA PRO A 614 11.98 -5.24 63.30
C PRO A 614 10.69 -6.02 62.98
N VAL A 615 10.37 -6.16 61.71
CA VAL A 615 9.32 -7.07 61.23
C VAL A 615 9.96 -8.26 60.54
N THR A 616 9.34 -9.43 60.67
CA THR A 616 9.76 -10.65 59.97
C THR A 616 8.67 -11.14 59.05
N GLY A 617 9.07 -11.70 57.91
CA GLY A 617 8.16 -12.24 56.91
C GLY A 617 8.76 -13.44 56.19
N LEU A 618 7.91 -14.13 55.43
CA LEU A 618 8.29 -15.15 54.47
C LEU A 618 7.76 -14.71 53.12
N LEU A 619 8.65 -14.46 52.15
CA LEU A 619 8.26 -14.31 50.76
C LEU A 619 8.01 -15.69 50.18
N ASN A 620 6.85 -15.92 49.58
CA ASN A 620 6.65 -17.08 48.71
C ASN A 620 7.41 -16.88 47.38
N ALA A 621 7.62 -17.96 46.63
CA ALA A 621 8.30 -17.86 45.33
C ALA A 621 7.58 -16.88 44.38
N GLY A 622 8.32 -15.92 43.84
CA GLY A 622 7.83 -14.85 42.97
C GLY A 622 7.03 -13.74 43.68
N GLU A 623 6.90 -13.77 45.01
CA GLU A 623 6.17 -12.73 45.76
C GLU A 623 7.04 -11.51 46.06
N THR A 624 6.43 -10.33 46.05
CA THR A 624 6.99 -9.11 46.64
C THR A 624 6.10 -8.61 47.78
N ALA A 625 6.71 -8.14 48.87
CA ALA A 625 6.00 -7.67 50.05
C ALA A 625 6.13 -6.15 50.19
N LEU A 626 5.02 -5.45 50.39
CA LEU A 626 4.98 -4.01 50.69
C LEU A 626 4.75 -3.76 52.17
N TRP A 627 5.60 -2.93 52.74
CA TRP A 627 5.50 -2.40 54.08
C TRP A 627 5.39 -0.88 54.04
N THR A 628 4.31 -0.30 54.59
CA THR A 628 4.11 1.15 54.56
C THR A 628 4.49 1.84 55.87
N PHE A 629 4.90 3.10 55.82
CA PHE A 629 5.22 3.89 57.01
C PHE A 629 5.01 5.39 56.77
N ALA A 630 4.59 6.12 57.80
CA ALA A 630 4.43 7.57 57.70
C ALA A 630 5.76 8.31 57.97
N ALA A 631 6.16 9.18 57.04
CA ALA A 631 7.40 9.95 57.13
C ALA A 631 7.18 11.43 56.81
N LYS A 632 8.10 12.27 57.29
CA LYS A 632 8.10 13.72 57.03
C LYS A 632 9.31 14.14 56.20
N GLU A 633 9.13 15.17 55.39
CA GLU A 633 10.20 15.82 54.63
C GLU A 633 11.38 16.16 55.56
N GLY A 634 12.57 15.70 55.16
CA GLY A 634 13.81 15.88 55.91
C GLY A 634 14.06 14.86 57.03
N ASP A 635 13.20 13.85 57.21
CA ASP A 635 13.53 12.65 58.00
C ASP A 635 14.73 11.92 57.33
N LEU A 636 15.67 11.45 58.15
CA LEU A 636 16.77 10.58 57.72
C LEU A 636 16.53 9.17 58.26
N LEU A 637 16.52 8.19 57.36
CA LEU A 637 16.23 6.80 57.69
C LEU A 637 17.46 5.91 57.54
N ASP A 638 17.55 4.95 58.44
CA ASP A 638 18.50 3.85 58.39
C ASP A 638 17.71 2.56 58.19
N ILE A 639 17.88 1.93 57.03
CA ILE A 639 17.06 0.81 56.56
C ILE A 639 17.95 -0.42 56.45
N GLU A 640 17.56 -1.50 57.14
CA GLU A 640 18.25 -2.79 57.10
C GLU A 640 17.26 -3.90 56.74
N LEU A 641 17.61 -4.70 55.73
CA LEU A 641 16.87 -5.88 55.30
C LEU A 641 17.82 -7.08 55.34
N ALA A 642 17.49 -8.07 56.17
CA ALA A 642 18.33 -9.23 56.41
C ALA A 642 17.61 -10.54 56.10
N THR A 643 18.34 -11.55 55.62
CA THR A 643 17.86 -12.94 55.52
C THR A 643 18.62 -13.84 56.47
N THR A 644 18.00 -14.95 56.90
CA THR A 644 18.71 -16.02 57.63
C THR A 644 19.23 -17.12 56.69
N SER A 645 18.99 -16.98 55.38
CA SER A 645 19.32 -17.99 54.37
C SER A 645 20.55 -17.58 53.58
N ALA A 646 21.65 -18.32 53.74
CA ALA A 646 22.95 -18.00 53.15
C ALA A 646 23.02 -18.10 51.61
N GLU A 647 21.99 -18.63 50.95
CA GLU A 647 21.91 -18.78 49.49
C GLU A 647 20.89 -17.82 48.86
N ARG A 648 20.29 -16.91 49.66
CA ARG A 648 19.20 -16.04 49.22
C ARG A 648 19.65 -14.61 49.10
N ASP A 649 19.15 -13.94 48.09
CA ASP A 649 19.59 -12.60 47.73
C ASP A 649 18.38 -11.67 47.77
N LEU A 650 18.42 -10.70 48.66
CA LEU A 650 17.28 -9.83 48.93
C LEU A 650 17.48 -8.48 48.25
N VAL A 651 16.43 -7.99 47.60
CA VAL A 651 16.40 -6.67 46.99
C VAL A 651 15.37 -5.81 47.72
N LEU A 652 15.73 -4.56 47.96
CA LEU A 652 14.84 -3.57 48.59
C LEU A 652 14.59 -2.40 47.64
N TYR A 653 13.33 -1.96 47.54
CA TYR A 653 12.98 -0.70 46.87
C TYR A 653 12.21 0.23 47.81
N ILE A 654 12.41 1.53 47.65
CA ILE A 654 11.65 2.55 48.36
C ILE A 654 10.63 3.15 47.41
N GLN A 655 9.36 3.18 47.80
CA GLN A 655 8.26 3.82 47.08
C GLN A 655 7.86 5.14 47.75
N GLY A 656 7.65 6.16 46.93
CA GLY A 656 7.11 7.45 47.35
C GLY A 656 5.61 7.38 47.65
N PRO A 657 5.03 8.45 48.23
CA PRO A 657 3.59 8.55 48.50
C PRO A 657 2.68 8.51 47.26
N ASP A 658 3.25 8.70 46.08
CA ASP A 658 2.60 8.56 44.77
C ASP A 658 2.67 7.12 44.23
N GLY A 659 3.24 6.18 44.98
CA GLY A 659 3.43 4.78 44.58
C GLY A 659 4.66 4.55 43.70
N ASN A 660 5.33 5.61 43.25
CA ASN A 660 6.48 5.50 42.35
C ASN A 660 7.72 5.02 43.09
N ARG A 661 8.52 4.17 42.43
CA ARG A 661 9.81 3.72 42.96
C ARG A 661 10.82 4.87 42.94
N VAL A 662 11.35 5.20 44.12
CA VAL A 662 12.35 6.27 44.33
C VAL A 662 13.78 5.73 44.34
N LEU A 663 13.99 4.52 44.88
CA LEU A 663 15.32 3.93 45.02
C LEU A 663 15.27 2.41 44.97
N THR A 664 16.34 1.80 44.44
CA THR A 664 16.65 0.36 44.50
C THR A 664 17.93 0.15 45.30
N ILE A 665 17.94 -0.85 46.16
CA ILE A 665 19.08 -1.27 46.99
C ILE A 665 19.27 -2.78 46.80
N ASP A 666 20.42 -3.13 46.26
CA ASP A 666 20.90 -4.48 45.94
C ASP A 666 22.44 -4.42 45.94
N ASN A 667 23.01 -4.20 47.13
CA ASN A 667 24.40 -3.83 47.31
C ASN A 667 25.27 -4.98 47.82
N THR A 668 24.67 -6.07 48.28
CA THR A 668 25.35 -7.19 48.90
C THR A 668 25.11 -8.49 48.15
N ASP A 669 26.00 -9.47 48.36
CA ASP A 669 25.85 -10.79 47.74
C ASP A 669 24.87 -11.65 48.56
N SER A 670 24.41 -12.76 47.99
CA SER A 670 23.47 -13.68 48.63
C SER A 670 23.89 -14.08 50.06
N GLY A 671 22.94 -14.00 50.98
CA GLY A 671 23.09 -14.34 52.40
C GLY A 671 23.52 -13.18 53.29
N GLU A 672 23.87 -12.03 52.72
CA GLU A 672 24.21 -10.80 53.46
C GLU A 672 22.97 -9.89 53.62
N SER A 673 23.08 -8.89 54.51
CA SER A 673 22.02 -7.92 54.72
C SER A 673 22.16 -6.72 53.79
N GLU A 674 21.06 -6.33 53.18
CA GLU A 674 20.95 -5.05 52.50
C GLU A 674 20.84 -3.91 53.53
N HIS A 675 21.73 -2.93 53.40
CA HIS A 675 21.81 -1.82 54.34
C HIS A 675 21.93 -0.49 53.61
N PHE A 676 21.05 0.46 53.94
CA PHE A 676 21.10 1.81 53.41
C PHE A 676 21.06 2.85 54.53
N PRO A 677 22.23 3.38 54.92
CA PRO A 677 22.29 4.42 55.93
C PRO A 677 21.95 5.79 55.32
N MET A 678 21.07 6.53 55.99
CA MET A 678 20.74 7.93 55.73
C MET A 678 19.92 8.20 54.45
N PHE A 679 18.85 7.44 54.22
CA PHE A 679 17.84 7.81 53.21
C PHE A 679 17.08 9.07 53.63
N SER A 680 17.09 10.11 52.80
CA SER A 680 16.40 11.37 53.07
C SER A 680 14.99 11.38 52.47
N ILE A 681 14.00 11.64 53.30
CA ILE A 681 12.61 11.77 52.86
C ILE A 681 12.41 13.13 52.19
N GLY A 682 11.96 13.12 50.94
CA GLY A 682 11.83 14.33 50.12
C GLY A 682 10.50 15.06 50.27
N ILE A 683 9.45 14.38 50.75
CA ILE A 683 8.11 14.93 50.93
C ILE A 683 7.38 14.24 52.10
N ASP A 684 6.48 14.97 52.76
CA ASP A 684 5.56 14.42 53.75
C ASP A 684 4.61 13.40 53.09
N GLY A 685 4.40 12.24 53.71
CA GLY A 685 3.42 11.27 53.21
C GLY A 685 3.56 9.86 53.80
N GLU A 686 2.76 8.94 53.27
CA GLU A 686 2.90 7.51 53.50
C GLU A 686 3.87 6.94 52.47
N TRP A 687 4.98 6.38 52.91
CA TRP A 687 6.03 5.81 52.08
C TRP A 687 6.00 4.29 52.15
N GLY A 688 6.53 3.63 51.12
CA GLY A 688 6.59 2.17 51.03
C GLY A 688 8.02 1.62 51.02
N ILE A 689 8.25 0.49 51.68
CA ILE A 689 9.39 -0.39 51.45
C ILE A 689 8.89 -1.67 50.77
N VAL A 690 9.39 -1.94 49.58
CA VAL A 690 9.13 -3.18 48.85
C VAL A 690 10.29 -4.13 49.04
N VAL A 691 10.00 -5.35 49.47
CA VAL A 691 10.96 -6.43 49.70
C VAL A 691 10.74 -7.51 48.66
N LYS A 692 11.82 -7.91 47.98
CA LYS A 692 11.84 -8.94 46.92
C LYS A 692 13.03 -9.87 47.10
N GLU A 693 12.91 -11.11 46.62
CA GLU A 693 14.06 -12.00 46.44
C GLU A 693 14.52 -11.93 44.97
N PHE A 694 15.83 -11.76 44.74
CA PHE A 694 16.42 -11.46 43.43
C PHE A 694 16.14 -12.56 42.38
N TYR A 695 16.23 -13.83 42.78
CA TYR A 695 16.01 -14.99 41.93
C TYR A 695 14.54 -15.48 41.94
N GLY A 696 13.68 -14.86 42.75
CA GLY A 696 12.27 -15.19 42.91
C GLY A 696 12.00 -16.41 43.78
N ASP A 697 12.96 -16.81 44.63
CA ASP A 697 12.82 -17.99 45.49
C ASP A 697 12.14 -17.69 46.84
N GLU A 698 11.47 -18.69 47.42
CA GLU A 698 10.90 -18.58 48.77
C GLU A 698 11.99 -18.28 49.81
N THR A 699 11.83 -17.18 50.56
CA THR A 699 12.88 -16.65 51.45
C THR A 699 12.31 -15.95 52.69
N PRO A 700 12.80 -16.31 53.91
CA PRO A 700 12.50 -15.55 55.11
C PRO A 700 13.31 -14.26 55.16
N TYR A 701 12.72 -13.18 55.63
CA TYR A 701 13.39 -11.89 55.79
C TYR A 701 13.05 -11.22 57.12
N THR A 702 13.93 -10.31 57.54
CA THR A 702 13.73 -9.35 58.63
C THR A 702 13.99 -7.95 58.10
N LEU A 703 13.02 -7.05 58.22
CA LEU A 703 13.13 -5.65 57.80
C LEU A 703 13.07 -4.74 59.03
N THR A 704 14.01 -3.80 59.13
CA THR A 704 14.03 -2.77 60.16
C THR A 704 14.22 -1.40 59.53
N VAL A 705 13.38 -0.44 59.92
CA VAL A 705 13.53 0.97 59.53
C VAL A 705 13.68 1.80 60.79
N ASN A 706 14.83 2.46 60.93
CA ASN A 706 15.13 3.37 62.03
C ASN A 706 15.11 4.82 61.54
N ARG A 707 14.74 5.76 62.42
CA ARG A 707 15.07 7.17 62.22
C ARG A 707 16.46 7.43 62.76
N SER A 708 17.37 7.90 61.91
CA SER A 708 18.68 8.35 62.36
C SER A 708 18.54 9.66 63.13
N GLU A 709 19.20 9.79 64.27
CA GLU A 709 19.40 11.10 64.90
C GLU A 709 20.33 11.93 64.00
N ARG A 710 19.96 13.20 63.76
CA ARG A 710 20.70 14.14 62.90
C ARG A 710 22.17 14.33 63.28
#